data_AF-A0A5C1WJR7-F1
#
_entry.id   AF-A0A5C1WJR7-F1
#
_cell.length_a   1.000
_cell.length_b   1.000
_cell.length_c   1.000
_cell.angle_alpha   90.00
_cell.angle_beta   90.00
_cell.angle_gamma   90.00
#
_symmetry.space_group_name_H-M   'P 1'
#
loop_
_entity.id
_entity.type
_entity.pdbx_description
1 polymer ?
#
loop_
_entity_poly.entity_id
_entity_poly.type
_entity_poly.pdbx_seq_one_letter_code
_entity_poly.pdbx_strand_id
1 'polypeptide(L)'
;MAKRPASRGKTADWRLSDVEVAALAAGRHADPFAVLGPHETPAGLVVRAFIPNAETLSVLAPNLVGPVALERRHDDGVFEGLVPDSVGIYRLRAVNAGGQWEVDDPYRFGPLLGQVDDYLLTEGTHLRLWDKLGARPLRHGDMEGVHFAVWAPHARRVSIVGDFNDWDGRRHPMRKRVDTGVWEIFLPGVGVGAYYKYEIIGPNGALLPLKSDPFAFASELRPGTASRVVSSEPFAWTDQQWLEERAHRDARRTPMSIYEVHLGSWKRGEHQRFLSYDQLADELIAYVVHMGYTHIELLPVTEHPLDASWGYQPTGMFAPSSRFGSPEGFARFVDRAHAAGIGVILDWVPAHFPTDSHGLAWFDGSALYEHPDPRRGFHPDWNTAIYDFGRREVANFLIANALFWLERYHLDGLRVDAVASMLYLDYSRRDGEWLPNIHGGRENLDAIAFLQRMNTEVYAAHPGVVTIAEESTAWPGVSKPVHDGGLGFGFKWNMGFMHDTLSYMQREPVYRQYHHDDLTFGLIYAFAENFVLPLSHDEVVHGKNSIVNKMSGMEGDKFATLRAYYALMWAYPGKKLLFMGQDFGQRREWNENVGLDWDLMQYGPHKGVSDLVRDLNHLYRGRAALHQRDCEGDGFEWMVVDDNANSVFAWARYATDAMPIVVVANLTPVARDDYLLPLPLVGQWWEILNTDSELYFGLNRGNSGGIYAYASDWKGKSAAARINLPPLTAIMLEWAGN
;
A
#
# COMPACT_ATOMS: atom_id res chain seq x y z
N MET A 1 0.47 27.66 85.14
CA MET A 1 -0.36 28.41 84.17
C MET A 1 0.52 28.87 83.02
N ALA A 2 0.33 28.30 81.83
CA ALA A 2 0.56 28.92 80.52
C ALA A 2 0.11 27.90 79.46
N LYS A 3 -1.16 28.02 79.04
CA LYS A 3 -1.71 27.26 77.91
C LYS A 3 -0.95 27.70 76.65
N ARG A 4 -0.24 26.77 76.00
CA ARG A 4 0.13 26.93 74.58
C ARG A 4 -1.14 26.74 73.74
N PRO A 5 -1.40 27.62 72.76
CA PRO A 5 -2.64 27.58 71.99
C PRO A 5 -2.61 26.37 71.05
N ALA A 6 -3.74 25.68 70.98
CA ALA A 6 -4.02 24.70 69.94
C ALA A 6 -3.93 25.41 68.58
N SER A 7 -2.97 25.00 67.76
CA SER A 7 -3.01 25.28 66.33
C SER A 7 -4.24 24.54 65.79
N ARG A 8 -5.33 25.27 65.54
CA ARG A 8 -6.37 24.81 64.63
C ARG A 8 -5.68 24.55 63.30
N GLY A 9 -5.42 23.28 63.00
CA GLY A 9 -5.00 22.86 61.68
C GLY A 9 -6.06 23.35 60.71
N LYS A 10 -5.67 24.24 59.80
CA LYS A 10 -6.42 24.40 58.56
C LYS A 10 -6.39 23.02 57.92
N THR A 11 -7.51 22.31 57.94
CA THR A 11 -7.71 21.16 57.04
C THR A 11 -7.40 21.69 55.65
N ALA A 12 -6.27 21.26 55.08
CA ALA A 12 -5.95 21.56 53.70
C ALA A 12 -7.11 21.05 52.85
N ASP A 13 -7.67 21.91 52.01
CA ASP A 13 -8.79 21.56 51.17
C ASP A 13 -8.31 20.53 50.13
N TRP A 14 -8.63 19.26 50.37
CA TRP A 14 -8.24 18.12 49.52
C TRP A 14 -9.30 17.83 48.45
N ARG A 15 -10.46 18.48 48.58
CA ARG A 15 -11.61 18.36 47.70
C ARG A 15 -11.39 19.15 46.42
N LEU A 16 -11.92 18.64 45.31
CA LEU A 16 -11.97 19.41 44.07
C LEU A 16 -12.87 20.63 44.23
N SER A 17 -12.47 21.71 43.57
CA SER A 17 -13.30 22.91 43.43
C SER A 17 -14.56 22.60 42.62
N ASP A 18 -15.64 23.35 42.85
CA ASP A 18 -16.89 23.16 42.11
C ASP A 18 -16.70 23.38 40.59
N VAL A 19 -15.70 24.17 40.20
CA VAL A 19 -15.31 24.38 38.80
C VAL A 19 -14.70 23.12 38.18
N GLU A 20 -13.80 22.45 38.89
CA GLU A 20 -13.20 21.17 38.45
C GLU A 20 -14.26 20.06 38.39
N VAL A 21 -15.14 19.99 39.39
CA VAL A 21 -16.26 19.04 39.44
C VAL A 21 -17.19 19.22 38.25
N ALA A 22 -17.61 20.46 37.95
CA ALA A 22 -18.46 20.76 36.81
C ALA A 22 -17.75 20.47 35.47
N ALA A 23 -16.45 20.75 35.37
CA ALA A 23 -15.65 20.47 34.18
C ALA A 23 -15.51 18.97 33.93
N LEU A 24 -15.33 18.14 34.97
CA LEU A 24 -15.31 16.68 34.86
C LEU A 24 -16.67 16.14 34.42
N ALA A 25 -17.76 16.56 35.07
CA ALA A 25 -19.12 16.16 34.73
C ALA A 25 -19.49 16.47 33.26
N ALA A 26 -19.04 17.63 32.76
CA ALA A 26 -19.24 18.04 31.39
C ALA A 26 -18.29 17.41 30.36
N GLY A 27 -17.28 16.62 30.80
CA GLY A 27 -16.23 16.09 29.93
C GLY A 27 -15.35 17.18 29.31
N ARG A 28 -15.12 18.29 30.03
CA ARG A 28 -14.37 19.47 29.58
C ARG A 28 -13.11 19.76 30.39
N HIS A 29 -12.75 18.90 31.35
CA HIS A 29 -11.51 19.05 32.12
C HIS A 29 -10.28 18.87 31.23
N ALA A 30 -9.30 19.77 31.32
CA ALA A 30 -8.15 19.82 30.43
C ALA A 30 -7.07 18.77 30.75
N ASP A 31 -6.92 18.42 32.02
CA ASP A 31 -5.99 17.37 32.47
C ASP A 31 -6.65 16.44 33.49
N PRO A 32 -7.47 15.46 33.04
CA PRO A 32 -8.20 14.57 33.93
C PRO A 32 -7.29 13.69 34.80
N PHE A 33 -6.07 13.37 34.35
CA PHE A 33 -5.11 12.58 35.11
C PHE A 33 -4.49 13.34 36.29
N ALA A 34 -4.55 14.68 36.29
CA ALA A 34 -4.12 15.48 37.43
C ALA A 34 -5.12 15.49 38.60
N VAL A 35 -6.33 14.92 38.41
CA VAL A 35 -7.40 14.96 39.41
C VAL A 35 -8.07 13.60 39.65
N LEU A 36 -8.30 12.79 38.62
CA LEU A 36 -8.95 11.47 38.68
C LEU A 36 -7.95 10.37 39.05
N GLY A 37 -8.40 9.34 39.74
CA GLY A 37 -7.56 8.28 40.27
C GLY A 37 -6.97 8.62 41.64
N PRO A 38 -5.96 7.86 42.09
CA PRO A 38 -5.36 8.01 43.41
C PRO A 38 -4.36 9.18 43.43
N HIS A 39 -4.51 10.09 44.40
CA HIS A 39 -3.66 11.28 44.56
C HIS A 39 -3.21 11.45 46.02
N GLU A 40 -1.93 11.68 46.24
CA GLU A 40 -1.43 12.06 47.56
C GLU A 40 -1.76 13.54 47.86
N THR A 41 -2.36 13.79 49.01
CA THR A 41 -2.66 15.15 49.50
C THR A 41 -2.14 15.34 50.92
N PRO A 42 -2.03 16.58 51.43
CA PRO A 42 -1.69 16.81 52.83
C PRO A 42 -2.68 16.20 53.85
N ALA A 43 -3.89 15.82 53.41
CA ALA A 43 -4.90 15.16 54.23
C ALA A 43 -4.85 13.62 54.16
N GLY A 44 -4.01 13.06 53.28
CA GLY A 44 -3.90 11.63 53.00
C GLY A 44 -4.16 11.30 51.52
N LEU A 45 -4.17 10.01 51.20
CA LEU A 45 -4.51 9.51 49.87
C LEU A 45 -6.00 9.73 49.57
N VAL A 46 -6.31 10.39 48.45
CA VAL A 46 -7.67 10.57 47.94
C VAL A 46 -7.86 9.78 46.66
N VAL A 47 -9.03 9.17 46.48
CA VAL A 47 -9.45 8.58 45.21
C VAL A 47 -10.59 9.43 44.65
N ARG A 48 -10.47 9.82 43.38
CA ARG A 48 -11.51 10.58 42.66
C ARG A 48 -11.89 9.85 41.39
N ALA A 49 -13.18 9.79 41.07
CA ALA A 49 -13.65 9.05 39.92
C ALA A 49 -14.88 9.72 39.29
N PHE A 50 -14.99 9.59 37.96
CA PHE A 50 -16.18 9.97 37.22
C PHE A 50 -16.85 8.72 36.67
N ILE A 51 -17.98 8.34 37.29
CA ILE A 51 -18.75 7.15 36.94
C ILE A 51 -20.20 7.59 36.66
N PRO A 52 -20.54 7.91 35.39
CA PRO A 52 -21.90 8.25 35.00
C PRO A 52 -22.91 7.20 35.44
N ASN A 53 -24.12 7.66 35.74
CA ASN A 53 -25.26 6.84 36.17
C ASN A 53 -25.09 6.13 37.53
N ALA A 54 -23.98 6.32 38.25
CA ALA A 54 -23.84 5.85 39.62
C ALA A 54 -24.51 6.82 40.61
N GLU A 55 -25.27 6.28 41.56
CA GLU A 55 -25.82 7.04 42.69
C GLU A 55 -24.90 7.00 43.90
N THR A 56 -24.19 5.89 44.09
CA THR A 56 -23.14 5.73 45.11
C THR A 56 -21.92 5.04 44.52
N LEU A 57 -20.74 5.33 45.08
CA LEU A 57 -19.48 4.74 44.67
C LEU A 57 -18.66 4.35 45.89
N SER A 58 -18.03 3.18 45.88
CA SER A 58 -17.13 2.73 46.94
C SER A 58 -15.85 2.12 46.37
N VAL A 59 -14.73 2.34 47.06
CA VAL A 59 -13.44 1.72 46.78
C VAL A 59 -13.39 0.35 47.45
N LEU A 60 -13.02 -0.66 46.68
CA LEU A 60 -12.78 -2.03 47.13
C LEU A 60 -11.31 -2.35 46.95
N ALA A 61 -10.65 -2.84 47.99
CA ALA A 61 -9.30 -3.37 47.84
C ALA A 61 -9.07 -4.56 48.78
N PRO A 62 -8.19 -5.51 48.43
CA PRO A 62 -7.87 -6.67 49.26
C PRO A 62 -7.38 -6.30 50.68
N ASN A 63 -6.72 -5.15 50.80
CA ASN A 63 -6.13 -4.67 52.05
C ASN A 63 -7.10 -3.83 52.90
N LEU A 64 -8.35 -3.63 52.47
CA LEU A 64 -9.34 -2.84 53.18
C LEU A 64 -10.29 -3.74 53.98
N VAL A 65 -10.66 -3.28 55.19
CA VAL A 65 -11.71 -3.91 55.99
C VAL A 65 -13.07 -3.40 55.49
N GLY A 66 -13.49 -3.91 54.33
CA GLY A 66 -14.74 -3.56 53.66
C GLY A 66 -14.66 -2.37 52.68
N PRO A 67 -15.76 -2.05 51.97
CA PRO A 67 -15.81 -0.95 51.02
C PRO A 67 -15.66 0.43 51.69
N VAL A 68 -14.90 1.33 51.07
CA VAL A 68 -14.78 2.73 51.50
C VAL A 68 -15.62 3.61 50.58
N ALA A 69 -16.69 4.22 51.10
CA ALA A 69 -17.60 5.06 50.32
C ALA A 69 -16.94 6.39 49.91
N LEU A 70 -17.18 6.81 48.66
CA LEU A 70 -16.78 8.12 48.13
C LEU A 70 -17.97 9.08 48.15
N GLU A 71 -17.71 10.34 48.48
CA GLU A 71 -18.71 11.41 48.48
C GLU A 71 -19.09 11.77 47.05
N ARG A 72 -20.39 11.79 46.74
CA ARG A 72 -20.91 12.26 45.46
C ARG A 72 -20.87 13.78 45.44
N ARG A 73 -20.04 14.36 44.56
CA ARG A 73 -19.88 15.80 44.38
C ARG A 73 -20.75 16.37 43.26
N HIS A 74 -21.21 15.53 42.34
CA HIS A 74 -22.11 15.94 41.25
C HIS A 74 -23.10 14.84 40.88
N ASP A 75 -24.31 15.23 40.46
CA ASP A 75 -25.36 14.28 40.08
C ASP A 75 -25.01 13.48 38.82
N ASP A 76 -24.19 14.02 37.94
CA ASP A 76 -23.69 13.28 36.76
C ASP A 76 -22.63 12.20 37.09
N GLY A 77 -22.30 12.00 38.37
CA GLY A 77 -21.46 10.89 38.82
C GLY A 77 -20.00 11.25 39.07
N VAL A 78 -19.71 12.45 39.58
CA VAL A 78 -18.37 12.80 40.09
C VAL A 78 -18.29 12.44 41.57
N PHE A 79 -17.28 11.66 41.95
CA PHE A 79 -17.08 11.18 43.30
C PHE A 79 -15.64 11.43 43.77
N GLU A 80 -15.46 11.69 45.07
CA GLU A 80 -14.14 11.76 45.69
C GLU A 80 -14.20 11.36 47.17
N GLY A 81 -13.08 10.90 47.72
CA GLY A 81 -13.00 10.57 49.14
C GLY A 81 -11.62 10.13 49.57
N LEU A 82 -11.30 10.39 50.84
CA LEU A 82 -10.06 9.90 51.47
C LEU A 82 -10.14 8.39 51.65
N VAL A 83 -9.06 7.70 51.30
CA VAL A 83 -8.89 6.25 51.46
C VAL A 83 -7.66 5.97 52.33
N PRO A 84 -7.59 4.82 53.01
CA PRO A 84 -6.38 4.42 53.73
C PRO A 84 -5.18 4.31 52.78
N ASP A 85 -3.99 4.76 53.21
CA ASP A 85 -2.74 4.66 52.42
C ASP A 85 -2.40 3.20 52.05
N SER A 86 -2.94 2.22 52.81
CA SER A 86 -2.80 0.79 52.54
C SER A 86 -3.69 0.26 51.39
N VAL A 87 -4.48 1.12 50.73
CA VAL A 87 -5.46 0.71 49.71
C VAL A 87 -4.82 -0.12 48.60
N GLY A 88 -3.59 0.21 48.17
CA GLY A 88 -2.90 -0.52 47.10
C GLY A 88 -3.75 -0.63 45.83
N ILE A 89 -3.83 -1.84 45.28
CA ILE A 89 -4.65 -2.14 44.09
C ILE A 89 -6.12 -2.20 44.50
N TYR A 90 -6.96 -1.43 43.80
CA TYR A 90 -8.39 -1.32 44.10
C TYR A 90 -9.27 -1.39 42.85
N ARG A 91 -10.57 -1.61 43.08
CA ARG A 91 -11.66 -1.49 42.12
C ARG A 91 -12.73 -0.55 42.66
N LEU A 92 -13.56 -0.02 41.77
CA LEU A 92 -14.67 0.86 42.12
C LEU A 92 -15.98 0.09 42.00
N ARG A 93 -16.76 0.03 43.09
CA ARG A 93 -18.12 -0.52 43.07
C ARG A 93 -19.13 0.61 42.99
N ALA A 94 -19.84 0.66 41.88
CA ALA A 94 -20.90 1.62 41.62
C ALA A 94 -22.28 0.96 41.84
N VAL A 95 -23.23 1.75 42.33
CA VAL A 95 -24.61 1.31 42.56
C VAL A 95 -25.58 2.39 42.11
N ASN A 96 -26.69 1.98 41.48
CA ASN A 96 -27.85 2.81 41.20
C ASN A 96 -29.14 2.00 41.34
N ALA A 97 -30.30 2.60 41.03
CA ALA A 97 -31.59 1.91 41.08
C ALA A 97 -31.68 0.61 40.25
N GLY A 98 -30.85 0.45 39.21
CA GLY A 98 -30.83 -0.72 38.33
C GLY A 98 -29.94 -1.86 38.83
N GLY A 99 -29.05 -1.63 39.80
CA GLY A 99 -28.18 -2.66 40.37
C GLY A 99 -26.81 -2.15 40.78
N GLN A 100 -25.87 -3.08 40.97
CA GLN A 100 -24.48 -2.81 41.29
C GLN A 100 -23.55 -3.39 40.24
N TRP A 101 -22.44 -2.70 39.96
CA TRP A 101 -21.38 -3.18 39.08
C TRP A 101 -20.01 -2.71 39.59
N GLU A 102 -18.97 -3.40 39.15
CA GLU A 102 -17.59 -3.08 39.49
C GLU A 102 -16.81 -2.69 38.23
N VAL A 103 -15.98 -1.67 38.35
CA VAL A 103 -15.08 -1.23 37.28
C VAL A 103 -13.68 -1.02 37.83
N ASP A 104 -12.70 -1.25 36.97
CA ASP A 104 -11.33 -0.86 37.23
C ASP A 104 -11.14 0.63 36.93
N ASP A 105 -10.30 1.30 37.73
CA ASP A 105 -10.02 2.73 37.56
C ASP A 105 -8.89 2.92 36.53
N PRO A 106 -9.15 3.46 35.33
CA PRO A 106 -8.11 3.67 34.33
C PRO A 106 -7.11 4.77 34.73
N TYR A 107 -7.49 5.66 35.64
CA TYR A 107 -6.66 6.80 36.06
C TYR A 107 -5.65 6.43 37.15
N ARG A 108 -5.64 5.17 37.63
CA ARG A 108 -4.58 4.65 38.51
C ARG A 108 -3.30 4.27 37.76
N PHE A 109 -3.34 4.23 36.43
CA PHE A 109 -2.22 3.77 35.61
C PHE A 109 -1.37 4.93 35.09
N GLY A 110 -0.05 4.75 35.16
CA GLY A 110 0.94 5.75 34.76
C GLY A 110 1.09 5.91 33.23
N PRO A 111 2.04 6.74 32.78
CA PRO A 111 2.45 6.79 31.37
C PRO A 111 3.09 5.49 30.90
N LEU A 112 2.73 5.08 29.68
CA LEU A 112 3.32 3.92 29.01
C LEU A 112 4.35 4.35 27.96
N LEU A 113 4.17 5.52 27.35
CA LEU A 113 5.19 6.13 26.49
C LEU A 113 6.35 6.69 27.33
N GLY A 114 7.57 6.33 26.94
CA GLY A 114 8.81 6.74 27.61
C GLY A 114 9.51 7.93 26.93
N GLN A 115 10.58 8.42 27.57
CA GLN A 115 11.34 9.58 27.07
C GLN A 115 11.99 9.35 25.69
N VAL A 116 12.37 8.11 25.37
CA VAL A 116 12.92 7.75 24.05
C VAL A 116 11.84 7.85 22.97
N ASP A 117 10.63 7.36 23.27
CA ASP A 117 9.49 7.47 22.36
C ASP A 117 9.19 8.96 22.09
N ASP A 118 9.17 9.78 23.14
CA ASP A 118 8.94 11.23 23.01
C ASP A 118 10.00 11.92 22.15
N TYR A 119 11.28 11.63 22.39
CA TYR A 119 12.38 12.20 21.62
C TYR A 119 12.27 11.85 20.13
N LEU A 120 12.04 10.57 19.80
CA LEU A 120 11.94 10.12 18.40
C LEU A 120 10.68 10.67 17.71
N LEU A 121 9.57 10.84 18.43
CA LEU A 121 8.35 11.50 17.94
C LEU A 121 8.62 12.96 17.59
N THR A 122 9.25 13.72 18.48
CA THR A 122 9.58 15.14 18.27
C THR A 122 10.59 15.34 17.14
N GLU A 123 11.54 14.41 16.97
CA GLU A 123 12.50 14.45 15.85
C GLU A 123 11.91 13.94 14.53
N GLY A 124 10.76 13.26 14.55
CA GLY A 124 10.18 12.63 13.37
C GLY A 124 11.04 11.50 12.80
N THR A 125 11.69 10.72 13.69
CA THR A 125 12.61 9.63 13.37
C THR A 125 12.20 8.29 13.98
N HIS A 126 10.99 8.19 14.54
CA HIS A 126 10.49 6.94 15.11
C HIS A 126 10.07 5.97 13.99
N LEU A 127 10.95 5.08 13.54
CA LEU A 127 10.64 4.21 12.39
C LEU A 127 9.55 3.16 12.67
N ARG A 128 9.28 2.84 13.94
CA ARG A 128 8.26 1.85 14.37
C ARG A 128 7.07 2.49 15.10
N LEU A 129 6.54 3.61 14.59
CA LEU A 129 5.44 4.34 15.25
C LEU A 129 4.24 3.45 15.59
N TRP A 130 3.97 2.47 14.73
CA TRP A 130 2.87 1.54 14.92
C TRP A 130 3.01 0.68 16.18
N ASP A 131 4.18 0.53 16.79
CA ASP A 131 4.28 -0.20 18.07
C ASP A 131 3.79 0.62 19.27
N LYS A 132 3.67 1.95 19.10
CA LYS A 132 3.44 2.92 20.18
C LYS A 132 2.14 3.68 20.04
N LEU A 133 1.80 4.11 18.83
CA LEU A 133 0.54 4.78 18.52
C LEU A 133 -0.50 3.77 18.05
N GLY A 134 -1.77 4.10 18.23
CA GLY A 134 -2.91 3.24 17.95
C GLY A 134 -3.44 2.54 19.20
N ALA A 135 -4.12 1.40 19.02
CA ALA A 135 -4.57 0.52 20.10
C ALA A 135 -3.67 -0.70 20.27
N ARG A 136 -3.01 -0.84 21.42
CA ARG A 136 -2.06 -1.92 21.71
C ARG A 136 -2.50 -2.74 22.92
N PRO A 137 -3.02 -3.96 22.70
CA PRO A 137 -3.24 -4.90 23.79
C PRO A 137 -1.92 -5.22 24.48
N LEU A 138 -1.87 -5.00 25.79
CA LEU A 138 -0.70 -5.29 26.59
C LEU A 138 -1.09 -5.54 28.05
N ARG A 139 -0.13 -6.06 28.82
CA ARG A 139 -0.25 -6.18 30.27
C ARG A 139 0.46 -5.03 30.94
N HIS A 140 -0.25 -4.25 31.76
CA HIS A 140 0.32 -3.16 32.55
C HIS A 140 0.13 -3.44 34.05
N GLY A 141 1.24 -3.75 34.72
CA GLY A 141 1.21 -4.30 36.07
C GLY A 141 0.59 -5.71 36.08
N ASP A 142 -0.48 -5.89 36.84
CA ASP A 142 -1.24 -7.13 36.97
C ASP A 142 -2.46 -7.21 36.06
N MET A 143 -2.73 -6.16 35.26
CA MET A 143 -3.94 -6.06 34.46
C MET A 143 -3.66 -6.18 32.96
N GLU A 144 -4.49 -6.95 32.28
CA GLU A 144 -4.62 -6.91 30.83
C GLU A 144 -5.56 -5.79 30.40
N GLY A 145 -5.23 -5.15 29.29
CA GLY A 145 -6.01 -4.06 28.73
C GLY A 145 -5.42 -3.57 27.44
N VAL A 146 -5.86 -2.39 27.01
CA VAL A 146 -5.40 -1.76 25.78
C VAL A 146 -4.83 -0.39 26.08
N HIS A 147 -3.62 -0.15 25.62
CA HIS A 147 -3.04 1.18 25.53
C HIS A 147 -3.51 1.84 24.24
N PHE A 148 -4.18 2.98 24.37
CA PHE A 148 -4.57 3.81 23.25
C PHE A 148 -3.67 5.04 23.21
N ALA A 149 -3.12 5.35 22.04
CA ALA A 149 -2.34 6.57 21.85
C ALA A 149 -2.58 7.20 20.46
N VAL A 150 -2.74 8.53 20.42
CA VAL A 150 -3.02 9.26 19.18
C VAL A 150 -2.39 10.65 19.18
N TRP A 151 -1.85 11.06 18.03
CA TRP A 151 -1.29 12.39 17.84
C TRP A 151 -2.39 13.40 17.49
N ALA A 152 -2.60 14.40 18.35
CA ALA A 152 -3.59 15.45 18.20
C ALA A 152 -3.14 16.71 18.98
N PRO A 153 -2.06 17.38 18.54
CA PRO A 153 -1.37 18.41 19.30
C PRO A 153 -2.24 19.63 19.60
N HIS A 154 -3.18 19.99 18.72
CA HIS A 154 -4.02 21.18 18.86
C HIS A 154 -5.34 20.89 19.59
N ALA A 155 -5.65 19.61 19.85
CA ALA A 155 -6.82 19.24 20.63
C ALA A 155 -6.76 19.82 22.06
N ARG A 156 -7.93 20.21 22.58
CA ARG A 156 -8.12 20.57 23.99
C ARG A 156 -8.40 19.36 24.87
N ARG A 157 -8.99 18.32 24.30
CA ARG A 157 -9.25 17.03 24.94
C ARG A 157 -9.38 15.97 23.85
N VAL A 158 -8.82 14.80 24.11
CA VAL A 158 -9.13 13.58 23.39
C VAL A 158 -9.71 12.58 24.37
N SER A 159 -10.71 11.82 23.95
CA SER A 159 -11.29 10.73 24.71
C SER A 159 -11.42 9.51 23.83
N ILE A 160 -11.21 8.34 24.41
CA ILE A 160 -11.45 7.08 23.72
C ILE A 160 -12.92 6.69 23.92
N VAL A 161 -13.62 6.35 22.84
CA VAL A 161 -15.02 5.91 22.84
C VAL A 161 -15.15 4.58 22.12
N GLY A 162 -16.05 3.73 22.57
CA GLY A 162 -16.27 2.41 22.00
C GLY A 162 -17.42 1.66 22.66
N ASP A 163 -17.57 0.40 22.29
CA ASP A 163 -18.55 -0.51 22.89
C ASP A 163 -18.43 -0.62 24.41
N PHE A 164 -17.21 -0.63 24.94
CA PHE A 164 -16.89 -0.74 26.36
C PHE A 164 -17.27 0.47 27.22
N ASN A 165 -17.66 1.60 26.62
CA ASN A 165 -18.10 2.78 27.36
C ASN A 165 -19.35 3.46 26.79
N ASP A 166 -20.17 2.71 26.04
CA ASP A 166 -21.41 3.17 25.43
C ASP A 166 -21.22 4.39 24.51
N TRP A 167 -20.03 4.50 23.91
CA TRP A 167 -19.61 5.64 23.09
C TRP A 167 -19.63 7.00 23.80
N ASP A 168 -19.59 7.03 25.14
CA ASP A 168 -19.60 8.26 25.94
C ASP A 168 -18.18 8.77 26.21
N GLY A 169 -17.76 9.81 25.47
CA GLY A 169 -16.42 10.36 25.60
C GLY A 169 -16.15 11.08 26.91
N ARG A 170 -17.14 11.31 27.77
CA ARG A 170 -16.90 11.85 29.12
C ARG A 170 -16.21 10.83 30.04
N ARG A 171 -16.33 9.52 29.74
CA ARG A 171 -15.89 8.42 30.62
C ARG A 171 -14.39 8.16 30.59
N HIS A 172 -13.79 8.22 29.40
CA HIS A 172 -12.36 7.92 29.21
C HIS A 172 -11.56 9.04 28.50
N PRO A 173 -11.56 10.29 29.00
CA PRO A 173 -10.57 11.29 28.63
C PRO A 173 -9.12 10.84 28.80
N MET A 174 -8.29 11.12 27.79
CA MET A 174 -6.88 10.72 27.70
C MET A 174 -5.94 11.76 28.32
N ARG A 175 -4.73 11.35 28.70
CA ARG A 175 -3.65 12.25 29.14
C ARG A 175 -2.95 12.86 27.94
N LYS A 176 -2.74 14.17 27.94
CA LYS A 176 -1.89 14.85 26.94
C LYS A 176 -0.42 14.82 27.36
N ARG A 177 0.46 14.34 26.48
CA ARG A 177 1.91 14.54 26.55
C ARG A 177 2.24 15.86 25.87
N VAL A 178 2.57 16.88 26.65
CA VAL A 178 2.65 18.27 26.17
C VAL A 178 3.72 18.44 25.09
N ASP A 179 4.89 17.83 25.28
CA ASP A 179 6.05 18.04 24.40
C ASP A 179 5.86 17.40 23.01
N THR A 180 5.13 16.28 22.92
CA THR A 180 4.89 15.56 21.65
C THR A 180 3.52 15.84 21.04
N GLY A 181 2.57 16.33 21.83
CA GLY A 181 1.18 16.48 21.42
C GLY A 181 0.42 15.14 21.27
N VAL A 182 1.00 14.04 21.76
CA VAL A 182 0.35 12.72 21.80
C VAL A 182 -0.56 12.63 23.01
N TRP A 183 -1.72 12.00 22.83
CA TRP A 183 -2.65 11.66 23.89
C TRP A 183 -2.57 10.16 24.17
N GLU A 184 -2.57 9.74 25.43
CA GLU A 184 -2.55 8.32 25.79
C GLU A 184 -3.48 7.97 26.97
N ILE A 185 -3.94 6.72 27.00
CA ILE A 185 -4.61 6.10 28.14
C ILE A 185 -4.43 4.58 28.10
N PHE A 186 -4.33 3.94 29.26
CA PHE A 186 -4.47 2.49 29.38
C PHE A 186 -5.87 2.17 29.92
N LEU A 187 -6.64 1.37 29.20
CA LEU A 187 -7.95 0.90 29.64
C LEU A 187 -7.88 -0.58 30.05
N PRO A 188 -7.97 -0.89 31.36
CA PRO A 188 -8.01 -2.27 31.83
C PRO A 188 -9.29 -2.98 31.36
N GLY A 189 -9.19 -4.28 31.07
CA GLY A 189 -10.33 -5.12 30.72
C GLY A 189 -10.90 -4.92 29.30
N VAL A 190 -10.44 -3.93 28.54
CA VAL A 190 -10.69 -3.85 27.10
C VAL A 190 -9.86 -4.92 26.40
N GLY A 191 -10.47 -5.67 25.49
CA GLY A 191 -9.85 -6.80 24.83
C GLY A 191 -9.76 -6.67 23.31
N VAL A 192 -9.07 -7.62 22.69
CA VAL A 192 -9.02 -7.80 21.23
C VAL A 192 -10.45 -7.92 20.68
N GLY A 193 -10.71 -7.23 19.57
CA GLY A 193 -11.99 -7.24 18.88
C GLY A 193 -12.92 -6.10 19.26
N ALA A 194 -12.65 -5.33 20.33
CA ALA A 194 -13.43 -4.16 20.71
C ALA A 194 -13.40 -3.08 19.61
N TYR A 195 -14.55 -2.44 19.39
CA TYR A 195 -14.66 -1.33 18.44
C TYR A 195 -14.49 0.01 19.15
N TYR A 196 -13.72 0.91 18.54
CA TYR A 196 -13.41 2.20 19.13
C TYR A 196 -13.20 3.32 18.10
N LYS A 197 -13.27 4.55 18.60
CA LYS A 197 -12.91 5.80 17.92
C LYS A 197 -12.35 6.81 18.93
N TYR A 198 -11.81 7.90 18.41
CA TYR A 198 -11.43 9.07 19.20
C TYR A 198 -12.52 10.14 19.13
N GLU A 199 -12.97 10.60 20.31
CA GLU A 199 -13.78 11.80 20.46
C GLU A 199 -12.86 12.99 20.78
N ILE A 200 -12.88 14.02 19.94
CA ILE A 200 -11.94 15.14 20.02
C ILE A 200 -12.67 16.45 20.23
N ILE A 201 -12.20 17.24 21.20
CA ILE A 201 -12.55 18.67 21.31
C ILE A 201 -11.43 19.48 20.67
N GLY A 202 -11.75 20.18 19.59
CA GLY A 202 -10.80 20.99 18.84
C GLY A 202 -10.32 22.25 19.59
N PRO A 203 -9.35 22.99 19.02
CA PRO A 203 -8.73 24.16 19.64
C PRO A 203 -9.72 25.31 19.94
N ASN A 204 -10.86 25.37 19.26
CA ASN A 204 -11.94 26.33 19.49
C ASN A 204 -12.99 25.88 20.53
N GLY A 205 -12.83 24.69 21.12
CA GLY A 205 -13.79 24.11 22.08
C GLY A 205 -14.97 23.36 21.45
N ALA A 206 -15.06 23.30 20.11
CA ALA A 206 -16.07 22.51 19.42
C ALA A 206 -15.77 21.01 19.54
N LEU A 207 -16.84 20.22 19.68
CA LEU A 207 -16.76 18.77 19.54
C LEU A 207 -16.68 18.43 18.05
N LEU A 208 -15.66 17.67 17.66
CA LEU A 208 -15.45 17.23 16.28
C LEU A 208 -16.21 15.94 16.00
N PRO A 209 -16.44 15.58 14.72
CA PRO A 209 -16.88 14.24 14.35
C PRO A 209 -15.94 13.17 14.92
N LEU A 210 -16.49 12.00 15.28
CA LEU A 210 -15.68 10.90 15.79
C LEU A 210 -14.66 10.45 14.73
N LYS A 211 -13.40 10.36 15.16
CA LYS A 211 -12.27 9.99 14.31
C LYS A 211 -11.93 8.51 14.44
N SER A 212 -11.74 7.86 13.30
CA SER A 212 -11.08 6.56 13.25
C SER A 212 -9.60 6.73 13.64
N ASP A 213 -8.99 5.67 14.12
CA ASP A 213 -7.59 5.68 14.54
C ASP A 213 -6.65 5.68 13.32
N PRO A 214 -5.78 6.69 13.16
CA PRO A 214 -4.78 6.72 12.09
C PRO A 214 -3.85 5.49 12.08
N PHE A 215 -3.66 4.84 13.22
CA PHE A 215 -2.82 3.65 13.43
C PHE A 215 -3.64 2.38 13.73
N ALA A 216 -4.92 2.35 13.32
CA ALA A 216 -5.75 1.16 13.39
C ALA A 216 -5.13 0.01 12.59
N PHE A 217 -5.12 -1.19 13.16
CA PHE A 217 -4.70 -2.41 12.45
C PHE A 217 -5.87 -3.15 11.80
N ALA A 218 -7.10 -2.77 12.14
CA ALA A 218 -8.33 -3.26 11.54
C ALA A 218 -9.44 -2.22 11.73
N SER A 219 -10.49 -2.33 10.92
CA SER A 219 -11.71 -1.54 11.04
C SER A 219 -12.96 -2.41 10.92
N GLU A 220 -14.11 -1.81 11.18
CA GLU A 220 -15.39 -2.31 10.69
C GLU A 220 -15.40 -2.42 9.16
N LEU A 221 -16.19 -3.36 8.66
CA LEU A 221 -16.55 -3.39 7.25
C LEU A 221 -17.38 -2.14 6.89
N ARG A 222 -16.97 -1.44 5.83
CA ARG A 222 -17.73 -0.30 5.31
C ARG A 222 -19.21 -0.65 5.10
N PRO A 223 -20.16 0.26 5.40
CA PRO A 223 -19.95 1.67 5.74
C PRO A 223 -19.61 1.93 7.22
N GLY A 224 -19.39 0.89 8.02
CA GLY A 224 -18.81 1.04 9.36
C GLY A 224 -17.45 1.73 9.30
N THR A 225 -17.09 2.45 10.36
CA THR A 225 -15.89 3.31 10.41
C THR A 225 -15.16 3.22 11.74
N ALA A 226 -15.64 2.43 12.70
CA ALA A 226 -14.90 2.22 13.93
C ALA A 226 -13.61 1.43 13.65
N SER A 227 -12.55 1.82 14.34
CA SER A 227 -11.33 1.03 14.41
C SER A 227 -11.57 -0.17 15.33
N ARG A 228 -10.84 -1.26 15.09
CA ARG A 228 -10.97 -2.50 15.86
C ARG A 228 -9.65 -2.86 16.51
N VAL A 229 -9.68 -3.19 17.79
CA VAL A 229 -8.48 -3.64 18.52
C VAL A 229 -8.03 -4.99 17.96
N VAL A 230 -6.78 -5.09 17.54
CA VAL A 230 -6.16 -6.32 17.00
C VAL A 230 -5.13 -6.85 17.98
N SER A 231 -4.92 -8.17 17.99
CA SER A 231 -3.90 -8.81 18.81
C SER A 231 -2.50 -8.21 18.57
N SER A 232 -1.74 -8.06 19.65
CA SER A 232 -0.31 -7.73 19.61
C SER A 232 0.56 -8.98 19.41
N GLU A 233 -0.02 -10.18 19.45
CA GLU A 233 0.70 -11.42 19.16
C GLU A 233 1.22 -11.43 17.72
N PRO A 234 2.50 -11.75 17.50
CA PRO A 234 3.04 -11.90 16.14
C PRO A 234 2.34 -13.04 15.39
N PHE A 235 2.13 -12.84 14.09
CA PHE A 235 1.72 -13.93 13.21
C PHE A 235 2.86 -14.95 13.09
N ALA A 236 2.51 -16.24 13.07
CA ALA A 236 3.49 -17.32 12.96
C ALA A 236 3.82 -17.58 11.48
N TRP A 237 4.80 -16.83 10.97
CA TRP A 237 5.31 -16.93 9.59
C TRP A 237 6.09 -18.23 9.33
N THR A 238 6.07 -18.68 8.07
CA THR A 238 6.81 -19.87 7.59
C THR A 238 7.79 -19.55 6.45
N ASP A 239 7.95 -18.28 6.12
CA ASP A 239 8.64 -17.75 4.95
C ASP A 239 10.09 -17.30 5.16
N GLN A 240 10.71 -17.68 6.28
CA GLN A 240 12.07 -17.24 6.64
C GLN A 240 13.09 -17.48 5.51
N GLN A 241 13.02 -18.63 4.83
CA GLN A 241 13.89 -18.93 3.70
C GLN A 241 13.68 -17.95 2.53
N TRP A 242 12.43 -17.57 2.24
CA TRP A 242 12.12 -16.61 1.19
C TRP A 242 12.75 -15.24 1.48
N LEU A 243 12.63 -14.76 2.71
CA LEU A 243 13.18 -13.46 3.13
C LEU A 243 14.72 -13.45 3.04
N GLU A 244 15.38 -14.53 3.44
CA GLU A 244 16.84 -14.68 3.32
C GLU A 244 17.28 -14.67 1.86
N GLU A 245 16.60 -15.41 0.99
CA GLU A 245 16.91 -15.43 -0.44
C GLU A 245 16.66 -14.05 -1.09
N ARG A 246 15.54 -13.40 -0.76
CA ARG A 246 15.19 -12.07 -1.27
C ARG A 246 16.29 -11.05 -0.97
N ALA A 247 16.81 -11.04 0.26
CA ALA A 247 17.85 -10.10 0.69
C ALA A 247 19.14 -10.14 -0.16
N HIS A 248 19.38 -11.24 -0.88
CA HIS A 248 20.56 -11.44 -1.72
C HIS A 248 20.28 -11.36 -3.24
N ARG A 249 19.02 -11.19 -3.66
CA ARG A 249 18.65 -11.08 -5.08
C ARG A 249 18.80 -9.65 -5.59
N ASP A 250 19.40 -9.47 -6.76
CA ASP A 250 19.34 -8.20 -7.51
C ASP A 250 18.13 -8.24 -8.45
N ALA A 251 17.07 -7.53 -8.08
CA ALA A 251 15.81 -7.49 -8.83
C ALA A 251 15.98 -7.04 -10.29
N ARG A 252 17.04 -6.29 -10.61
CA ARG A 252 17.34 -5.86 -12.00
C ARG A 252 17.80 -7.04 -12.86
N ARG A 253 18.46 -8.04 -12.24
CA ARG A 253 19.06 -9.20 -12.91
C ARG A 253 18.21 -10.46 -12.85
N THR A 254 17.13 -10.47 -12.07
CA THR A 254 16.19 -11.60 -11.98
C THR A 254 14.95 -11.34 -12.84
N PRO A 255 14.21 -12.39 -13.23
CA PRO A 255 12.95 -12.20 -13.92
C PRO A 255 11.93 -11.56 -12.98
N MET A 256 11.24 -10.52 -13.45
CA MET A 256 10.07 -9.95 -12.80
C MET A 256 8.94 -9.82 -13.83
N SER A 257 8.01 -10.78 -13.79
CA SER A 257 6.70 -10.71 -14.41
C SER A 257 5.62 -10.62 -13.33
N ILE A 258 4.86 -9.53 -13.39
CA ILE A 258 3.90 -9.09 -12.38
C ILE A 258 2.49 -9.34 -12.91
N TYR A 259 1.67 -9.98 -12.08
CA TYR A 259 0.23 -10.06 -12.25
C TYR A 259 -0.42 -9.01 -11.34
N GLU A 260 -0.90 -7.92 -11.92
CA GLU A 260 -1.57 -6.83 -11.18
C GLU A 260 -3.04 -7.23 -10.94
N VAL A 261 -3.51 -7.09 -9.69
CA VAL A 261 -4.79 -7.64 -9.24
C VAL A 261 -5.52 -6.67 -8.33
N HIS A 262 -6.79 -6.42 -8.65
CA HIS A 262 -7.76 -5.89 -7.69
C HIS A 262 -8.49 -7.04 -7.00
N LEU A 263 -8.15 -7.31 -5.73
CA LEU A 263 -8.69 -8.45 -4.96
C LEU A 263 -10.22 -8.48 -4.92
N GLY A 264 -10.85 -7.30 -4.95
CA GLY A 264 -12.29 -7.18 -4.93
C GLY A 264 -12.97 -7.77 -6.16
N SER A 265 -12.36 -7.74 -7.34
CA SER A 265 -13.03 -8.05 -8.61
C SER A 265 -12.32 -9.09 -9.47
N TRP A 266 -11.20 -9.66 -9.01
CA TRP A 266 -10.57 -10.80 -9.68
C TRP A 266 -11.55 -11.97 -9.85
N LYS A 267 -12.16 -12.38 -8.74
CA LYS A 267 -13.23 -13.37 -8.71
C LYS A 267 -14.20 -13.03 -7.59
N ARG A 268 -15.47 -13.29 -7.83
CA ARG A 268 -16.55 -13.10 -6.86
C ARG A 268 -17.12 -14.44 -6.46
N GLY A 269 -17.45 -14.59 -5.17
CA GLY A 269 -18.14 -15.77 -4.68
C GLY A 269 -19.62 -15.77 -5.06
N GLU A 270 -20.35 -16.74 -4.51
CA GLU A 270 -21.82 -16.79 -4.61
C GLU A 270 -22.45 -15.45 -4.23
N HIS A 271 -23.48 -15.03 -4.97
CA HIS A 271 -24.16 -13.75 -4.78
C HIS A 271 -23.26 -12.51 -4.86
N GLN A 272 -22.18 -12.57 -5.66
CA GLN A 272 -21.22 -11.47 -5.85
C GLN A 272 -20.46 -11.06 -4.58
N ARG A 273 -20.40 -11.93 -3.55
CA ARG A 273 -19.63 -11.64 -2.34
C ARG A 273 -18.13 -11.53 -2.65
N PHE A 274 -17.43 -10.73 -1.87
CA PHE A 274 -15.96 -10.75 -1.84
C PHE A 274 -15.46 -12.14 -1.42
N LEU A 275 -14.33 -12.56 -1.99
CA LEU A 275 -13.59 -13.69 -1.49
C LEU A 275 -12.78 -13.26 -0.25
N SER A 276 -12.62 -14.18 0.71
CA SER A 276 -11.71 -13.91 1.82
C SER A 276 -10.25 -14.00 1.37
N TYR A 277 -9.33 -13.43 2.15
CA TYR A 277 -7.88 -13.59 1.93
C TYR A 277 -7.47 -15.06 1.85
N ASP A 278 -8.07 -15.95 2.66
CA ASP A 278 -7.79 -17.39 2.60
C ASP A 278 -8.26 -18.02 1.28
N GLN A 279 -9.45 -17.65 0.80
CA GLN A 279 -9.97 -18.13 -0.50
C GLN A 279 -9.11 -17.60 -1.66
N LEU A 280 -8.68 -16.34 -1.59
CA LEU A 280 -7.74 -15.76 -2.55
C LEU A 280 -6.40 -16.49 -2.49
N ALA A 281 -5.92 -16.85 -1.30
CA ALA A 281 -4.67 -17.58 -1.16
C ALA A 281 -4.75 -19.00 -1.78
N ASP A 282 -5.92 -19.65 -1.72
CA ASP A 282 -6.12 -20.95 -2.37
C ASP A 282 -6.22 -20.82 -3.90
N GLU A 283 -6.98 -19.84 -4.40
CA GLU A 283 -7.35 -19.77 -5.83
C GLU A 283 -6.41 -18.88 -6.66
N LEU A 284 -6.13 -17.66 -6.20
CA LEU A 284 -5.33 -16.68 -6.94
C LEU A 284 -3.87 -17.11 -7.01
N ILE A 285 -3.29 -17.57 -5.90
CA ILE A 285 -1.88 -18.00 -5.88
C ILE A 285 -1.68 -19.22 -6.78
N ALA A 286 -2.60 -20.19 -6.73
CA ALA A 286 -2.55 -21.35 -7.62
C ALA A 286 -2.62 -20.95 -9.10
N TYR A 287 -3.47 -19.98 -9.45
CA TYR A 287 -3.55 -19.41 -10.80
C TYR A 287 -2.24 -18.74 -11.22
N VAL A 288 -1.68 -17.87 -10.37
CA VAL A 288 -0.45 -17.12 -10.63
C VAL A 288 0.74 -18.06 -10.83
N VAL A 289 0.85 -19.11 -10.00
CA VAL A 289 1.86 -20.16 -10.13
C VAL A 289 1.67 -20.94 -11.43
N HIS A 290 0.44 -21.34 -11.76
CA HIS A 290 0.14 -22.06 -13.00
C HIS A 290 0.52 -21.23 -14.24
N MET A 291 0.26 -19.93 -14.20
CA MET A 291 0.61 -18.99 -15.27
C MET A 291 2.10 -18.62 -15.28
N GLY A 292 2.89 -19.05 -14.30
CA GLY A 292 4.33 -18.82 -14.25
C GLY A 292 4.76 -17.39 -13.90
N TYR A 293 3.86 -16.55 -13.38
CA TYR A 293 4.22 -15.22 -12.88
C TYR A 293 5.21 -15.32 -11.72
N THR A 294 5.92 -14.22 -11.45
CA THR A 294 6.90 -14.14 -10.37
C THR A 294 6.39 -13.33 -9.18
N HIS A 295 5.50 -12.37 -9.44
CA HIS A 295 4.98 -11.45 -8.44
C HIS A 295 3.49 -11.22 -8.65
N ILE A 296 2.78 -10.94 -7.56
CA ILE A 296 1.44 -10.35 -7.55
C ILE A 296 1.63 -8.89 -7.12
N GLU A 297 1.09 -7.96 -7.90
CA GLU A 297 0.94 -6.57 -7.47
C GLU A 297 -0.52 -6.32 -7.11
N LEU A 298 -0.76 -5.97 -5.86
CA LEU A 298 -2.11 -5.71 -5.36
C LEU A 298 -2.41 -4.23 -5.53
N LEU A 299 -3.51 -3.91 -6.20
CA LEU A 299 -4.16 -2.60 -6.02
C LEU A 299 -4.40 -2.37 -4.52
N PRO A 300 -4.52 -1.11 -4.06
CA PRO A 300 -4.38 -0.79 -2.64
C PRO A 300 -5.34 -1.63 -1.76
N VAL A 301 -4.74 -2.44 -0.88
CA VAL A 301 -5.48 -3.23 0.12
C VAL A 301 -5.65 -2.51 1.45
N THR A 302 -5.11 -1.31 1.57
CA THR A 302 -5.33 -0.39 2.70
C THR A 302 -6.83 -0.12 2.86
N GLU A 303 -7.31 -0.01 4.10
CA GLU A 303 -8.72 0.25 4.35
C GLU A 303 -9.17 1.59 3.74
N HIS A 304 -10.29 1.53 3.04
CA HIS A 304 -10.85 2.65 2.27
C HIS A 304 -12.39 2.58 2.27
N PRO A 305 -13.09 3.73 2.27
CA PRO A 305 -14.55 3.77 2.46
C PRO A 305 -15.35 3.44 1.20
N LEU A 306 -14.77 3.59 0.01
CA LEU A 306 -15.48 3.53 -1.27
C LEU A 306 -14.86 2.51 -2.24
N ASP A 307 -15.60 1.47 -2.63
CA ASP A 307 -15.11 0.47 -3.61
C ASP A 307 -14.69 1.07 -4.95
N ALA A 308 -15.44 2.06 -5.44
CA ALA A 308 -15.17 2.72 -6.72
C ALA A 308 -13.90 3.58 -6.72
N SER A 309 -13.26 3.78 -5.56
CA SER A 309 -11.90 4.35 -5.50
C SER A 309 -10.82 3.33 -5.84
N TRP A 310 -11.18 2.05 -5.94
CA TRP A 310 -10.29 0.90 -6.16
C TRP A 310 -9.20 0.73 -5.08
N GLY A 311 -9.31 1.47 -3.97
CA GLY A 311 -8.33 1.53 -2.90
C GLY A 311 -7.51 2.83 -2.85
N TYR A 312 -7.50 3.64 -3.91
CA TYR A 312 -6.70 4.87 -4.02
C TYR A 312 -7.18 6.04 -3.16
N GLN A 313 -8.19 5.84 -2.31
CA GLN A 313 -8.63 6.84 -1.32
C GLN A 313 -8.64 6.22 0.09
N PRO A 314 -7.46 5.94 0.67
CA PRO A 314 -7.36 5.22 1.94
C PRO A 314 -7.77 6.11 3.12
N THR A 315 -8.43 5.51 4.12
CA THR A 315 -8.71 6.14 5.43
C THR A 315 -8.06 5.40 6.59
N GLY A 316 -7.64 4.14 6.42
CA GLY A 316 -6.95 3.34 7.43
C GLY A 316 -5.60 2.83 6.96
N MET A 317 -4.58 3.71 6.97
CA MET A 317 -3.24 3.45 6.40
C MET A 317 -2.56 2.17 6.93
N PHE A 318 -2.80 1.80 8.19
CA PHE A 318 -2.17 0.66 8.87
C PHE A 318 -3.07 -0.60 8.93
N ALA A 319 -4.15 -0.65 8.14
CA ALA A 319 -5.11 -1.76 8.17
C ALA A 319 -5.29 -2.37 6.76
N PRO A 320 -5.10 -3.69 6.58
CA PRO A 320 -5.64 -4.38 5.42
C PRO A 320 -7.18 -4.33 5.46
N SER A 321 -7.81 -4.15 4.31
CA SER A 321 -9.25 -3.90 4.24
C SER A 321 -10.04 -5.10 4.74
N SER A 322 -10.97 -4.80 5.63
CA SER A 322 -11.92 -5.74 6.25
C SER A 322 -12.83 -6.45 5.24
N ARG A 323 -12.91 -5.97 3.98
CA ARG A 323 -13.66 -6.61 2.88
C ARG A 323 -13.31 -8.07 2.67
N PHE A 324 -12.05 -8.43 2.90
CA PHE A 324 -11.52 -9.77 2.60
C PHE A 324 -11.23 -10.58 3.87
N GLY A 325 -11.53 -10.05 5.06
CA GLY A 325 -11.35 -10.76 6.32
C GLY A 325 -10.43 -10.03 7.30
N SER A 326 -9.72 -10.80 8.12
CA SER A 326 -8.89 -10.25 9.19
C SER A 326 -7.46 -9.94 8.74
N PRO A 327 -6.72 -9.11 9.49
CA PRO A 327 -5.28 -8.91 9.29
C PRO A 327 -4.47 -10.22 9.22
N GLU A 328 -4.81 -11.21 10.04
CA GLU A 328 -4.16 -12.52 10.03
C GLU A 328 -4.49 -13.30 8.75
N GLY A 329 -5.67 -13.07 8.16
CA GLY A 329 -6.01 -13.60 6.83
C GLY A 329 -5.09 -13.04 5.75
N PHE A 330 -4.82 -11.73 5.79
CA PHE A 330 -3.86 -11.11 4.85
C PHE A 330 -2.44 -11.65 5.07
N ALA A 331 -2.00 -11.79 6.33
CA ALA A 331 -0.70 -12.41 6.63
C ALA A 331 -0.60 -13.84 6.05
N ARG A 332 -1.63 -14.67 6.21
CA ARG A 332 -1.69 -16.02 5.59
C ARG A 332 -1.64 -15.98 4.06
N PHE A 333 -2.25 -14.99 3.43
CA PHE A 333 -2.15 -14.82 1.98
C PHE A 333 -0.71 -14.58 1.53
N VAL A 334 0.01 -13.68 2.19
CA VAL A 334 1.41 -13.40 1.88
C VAL A 334 2.30 -14.62 2.17
N ASP A 335 2.14 -15.25 3.34
CA ASP A 335 2.93 -16.43 3.73
C ASP A 335 2.79 -17.57 2.72
N ARG A 336 1.57 -17.80 2.21
CA ARG A 336 1.30 -18.78 1.16
C ARG A 336 1.86 -18.38 -0.20
N ALA A 337 1.93 -17.08 -0.51
CA ALA A 337 2.56 -16.60 -1.74
C ALA A 337 4.06 -16.88 -1.70
N HIS A 338 4.72 -16.57 -0.59
CA HIS A 338 6.14 -16.84 -0.38
C HIS A 338 6.44 -18.34 -0.40
N ALA A 339 5.61 -19.17 0.26
CA ALA A 339 5.74 -20.63 0.21
C ALA A 339 5.60 -21.19 -1.23
N ALA A 340 4.88 -20.49 -2.10
CA ALA A 340 4.73 -20.81 -3.52
C ALA A 340 5.79 -20.16 -4.42
N GLY A 341 6.74 -19.41 -3.85
CA GLY A 341 7.80 -18.71 -4.59
C GLY A 341 7.32 -17.47 -5.35
N ILE A 342 6.25 -16.83 -4.89
CA ILE A 342 5.63 -15.65 -5.48
C ILE A 342 5.83 -14.45 -4.56
N GLY A 343 6.37 -13.36 -5.10
CA GLY A 343 6.49 -12.10 -4.36
C GLY A 343 5.19 -11.29 -4.36
N VAL A 344 4.98 -10.48 -3.32
CA VAL A 344 3.79 -9.62 -3.17
C VAL A 344 4.21 -8.15 -3.10
N ILE A 345 3.74 -7.38 -4.08
CA ILE A 345 3.92 -5.92 -4.16
C ILE A 345 2.58 -5.26 -3.82
N LEU A 346 2.63 -4.15 -3.10
CA LEU A 346 1.44 -3.36 -2.76
C LEU A 346 1.47 -1.99 -3.42
N ASP A 347 0.38 -1.62 -4.08
CA ASP A 347 0.09 -0.23 -4.40
C ASP A 347 -0.12 0.56 -3.11
N TRP A 348 0.88 1.37 -2.79
CA TRP A 348 0.95 2.22 -1.63
C TRP A 348 0.60 3.65 -2.03
N VAL A 349 -0.28 4.30 -1.26
CA VAL A 349 -0.91 5.57 -1.62
C VAL A 349 -0.50 6.69 -0.65
N PRO A 350 0.73 7.23 -0.75
CA PRO A 350 1.21 8.33 0.08
C PRO A 350 0.92 9.71 -0.51
N ALA A 351 0.37 9.80 -1.73
CA ALA A 351 0.24 11.06 -2.44
C ALA A 351 -0.88 11.95 -1.86
N HIS A 352 -1.98 11.34 -1.39
CA HIS A 352 -3.18 12.05 -0.96
C HIS A 352 -4.08 11.16 -0.08
N PHE A 353 -5.13 11.75 0.50
CA PHE A 353 -6.16 11.05 1.26
C PHE A 353 -7.52 11.75 1.12
N PRO A 354 -8.65 11.03 1.27
CA PRO A 354 -9.98 11.62 1.10
C PRO A 354 -10.38 12.50 2.29
N THR A 355 -11.40 13.34 2.09
CA THR A 355 -11.88 14.32 3.08
C THR A 355 -13.00 13.80 3.98
N ASP A 356 -13.19 12.48 4.03
CA ASP A 356 -14.14 11.82 4.91
C ASP A 356 -13.97 12.26 6.37
N SER A 357 -15.08 12.62 7.02
CA SER A 357 -15.08 13.22 8.36
C SER A 357 -14.48 12.31 9.44
N HIS A 358 -14.55 10.98 9.26
CA HIS A 358 -13.95 10.00 10.17
C HIS A 358 -12.44 9.84 9.97
N GLY A 359 -11.90 10.24 8.81
CA GLY A 359 -10.49 10.09 8.43
C GLY A 359 -9.59 11.24 8.90
N LEU A 360 -8.47 11.43 8.20
CA LEU A 360 -7.37 12.33 8.61
C LEU A 360 -7.66 13.83 8.41
N ALA A 361 -8.63 14.21 7.58
CA ALA A 361 -8.90 15.61 7.29
C ALA A 361 -9.33 16.38 8.54
N TRP A 362 -8.70 17.53 8.79
CA TRP A 362 -8.95 18.38 9.96
C TRP A 362 -8.94 17.60 11.29
N PHE A 363 -8.03 16.63 11.43
CA PHE A 363 -8.08 15.58 12.43
C PHE A 363 -8.34 16.08 13.85
N ASP A 364 -7.60 17.10 14.29
CA ASP A 364 -7.71 17.68 15.63
C ASP A 364 -8.39 19.07 15.65
N GLY A 365 -9.09 19.41 14.55
CA GLY A 365 -9.75 20.70 14.36
C GLY A 365 -8.84 21.77 13.75
N SER A 366 -7.69 21.35 13.20
CA SER A 366 -6.78 22.15 12.39
C SER A 366 -6.26 21.31 11.22
N ALA A 367 -5.63 21.95 10.21
CA ALA A 367 -4.88 21.25 9.16
C ALA A 367 -3.67 20.55 9.80
N LEU A 368 -3.80 19.25 10.06
CA LEU A 368 -2.83 18.47 10.83
C LEU A 368 -1.98 17.59 9.91
N TYR A 369 -2.64 16.72 9.15
CA TYR A 369 -2.01 15.81 8.20
C TYR A 369 -1.87 16.47 6.83
N GLU A 370 -2.82 17.31 6.46
CA GLU A 370 -2.83 18.10 5.24
C GLU A 370 -2.07 19.43 5.39
N HIS A 371 -1.53 19.93 4.28
CA HIS A 371 -0.91 21.25 4.27
C HIS A 371 -1.98 22.35 4.46
N PRO A 372 -1.75 23.37 5.32
CA PRO A 372 -2.77 24.38 5.66
C PRO A 372 -3.15 25.31 4.50
N ASP A 373 -2.25 25.55 3.55
CA ASP A 373 -2.58 26.26 2.30
C ASP A 373 -3.18 25.28 1.28
N PRO A 374 -4.45 25.44 0.87
CA PRO A 374 -5.13 24.51 -0.05
C PRO A 374 -4.50 24.47 -1.44
N ARG A 375 -3.75 25.50 -1.85
CA ARG A 375 -3.01 25.49 -3.12
C ARG A 375 -1.90 24.44 -3.14
N ARG A 376 -1.41 24.03 -1.96
CA ARG A 376 -0.44 22.94 -1.78
C ARG A 376 -1.07 21.70 -1.16
N GLY A 377 -2.12 21.86 -0.35
CA GLY A 377 -2.73 20.82 0.48
C GLY A 377 -3.96 20.14 -0.11
N PHE A 378 -4.32 20.38 -1.37
CA PHE A 378 -5.56 19.84 -1.95
C PHE A 378 -5.46 19.58 -3.45
N HIS A 379 -5.89 18.40 -3.91
CA HIS A 379 -6.04 18.07 -5.33
C HIS A 379 -7.45 18.47 -5.82
N PRO A 380 -7.56 19.47 -6.72
CA PRO A 380 -8.86 19.98 -7.16
C PRO A 380 -9.67 18.96 -7.97
N ASP A 381 -9.01 18.20 -8.86
CA ASP A 381 -9.71 17.26 -9.75
C ASP A 381 -10.13 15.97 -9.04
N TRP A 382 -9.43 15.59 -7.97
CA TRP A 382 -9.71 14.37 -7.20
C TRP A 382 -10.53 14.64 -5.93
N ASN A 383 -10.72 15.90 -5.56
CA ASN A 383 -11.40 16.33 -4.34
C ASN A 383 -10.81 15.68 -3.06
N THR A 384 -9.48 15.63 -2.98
CA THR A 384 -8.73 14.96 -1.90
C THR A 384 -7.68 15.89 -1.29
N ALA A 385 -7.32 15.65 -0.04
CA ALA A 385 -6.29 16.41 0.67
C ALA A 385 -4.90 15.82 0.40
N ILE A 386 -3.88 16.68 0.41
CA ILE A 386 -2.47 16.31 0.19
C ILE A 386 -1.74 16.39 1.52
N TYR A 387 -0.99 15.34 1.84
CA TYR A 387 -0.16 15.29 3.05
C TYR A 387 0.84 16.45 3.10
N ASP A 388 1.04 17.03 4.28
CA ASP A 388 2.09 18.02 4.51
C ASP A 388 3.45 17.31 4.66
N PHE A 389 4.08 16.98 3.53
CA PHE A 389 5.38 16.30 3.51
C PHE A 389 6.49 17.10 4.23
N GLY A 390 6.34 18.42 4.38
CA GLY A 390 7.29 19.27 5.10
C GLY A 390 7.17 19.14 6.61
N ARG A 391 6.04 18.63 7.11
CA ARG A 391 5.82 18.37 8.53
C ARG A 391 6.43 17.02 8.93
N ARG A 392 7.42 17.07 9.81
CA ARG A 392 8.22 15.91 10.22
C ARG A 392 7.37 14.74 10.74
N GLU A 393 6.32 15.01 11.50
CA GLU A 393 5.45 13.97 12.07
C GLU A 393 4.61 13.29 10.99
N VAL A 394 4.19 14.03 9.96
CA VAL A 394 3.45 13.51 8.81
C VAL A 394 4.36 12.69 7.91
N ALA A 395 5.56 13.20 7.62
CA ALA A 395 6.58 12.43 6.89
C ALA A 395 6.95 11.13 7.64
N ASN A 396 7.11 11.20 8.97
CA ASN A 396 7.36 10.02 9.79
C ASN A 396 6.16 9.05 9.79
N PHE A 397 4.93 9.54 9.87
CA PHE A 397 3.71 8.71 9.76
C PHE A 397 3.72 7.88 8.47
N LEU A 398 4.02 8.51 7.33
CA LEU A 398 4.07 7.85 6.03
C LEU A 398 5.27 6.89 5.91
N ILE A 399 6.46 7.28 6.37
CA ILE A 399 7.65 6.39 6.36
C ILE A 399 7.41 5.16 7.23
N ALA A 400 6.87 5.35 8.44
CA ALA A 400 6.49 4.25 9.31
C ALA A 400 5.39 3.38 8.67
N ASN A 401 4.50 3.95 7.87
CA ASN A 401 3.50 3.18 7.14
C ASN A 401 4.11 2.31 6.03
N ALA A 402 5.07 2.82 5.26
CA ALA A 402 5.79 2.03 4.27
C ALA A 402 6.51 0.84 4.94
N LEU A 403 7.24 1.10 6.03
CA LEU A 403 7.93 0.05 6.80
C LEU A 403 6.97 -0.93 7.45
N PHE A 404 5.80 -0.48 7.91
CA PHE A 404 4.79 -1.35 8.49
C PHE A 404 4.34 -2.46 7.54
N TRP A 405 4.10 -2.15 6.27
CA TRP A 405 3.71 -3.15 5.28
C TRP A 405 4.82 -4.17 5.01
N LEU A 406 6.06 -3.69 4.88
CA LEU A 406 7.23 -4.54 4.61
C LEU A 406 7.61 -5.40 5.81
N GLU A 407 7.45 -4.90 7.03
CA GLU A 407 7.88 -5.58 8.25
C GLU A 407 6.78 -6.43 8.88
N ARG A 408 5.55 -5.90 9.03
CA ARG A 408 4.47 -6.65 9.68
C ARG A 408 3.88 -7.71 8.76
N TYR A 409 3.81 -7.42 7.46
CA TYR A 409 3.17 -8.29 6.46
C TYR A 409 4.15 -8.86 5.44
N HIS A 410 5.45 -8.67 5.63
CA HIS A 410 6.53 -9.28 4.84
C HIS A 410 6.53 -8.94 3.34
N LEU A 411 5.79 -7.90 2.90
CA LEU A 411 5.68 -7.56 1.47
C LEU A 411 7.05 -7.34 0.82
N ASP A 412 7.16 -7.68 -0.46
CA ASP A 412 8.40 -7.65 -1.23
C ASP A 412 8.62 -6.32 -1.97
N GLY A 413 7.61 -5.47 -2.01
CA GLY A 413 7.75 -4.15 -2.58
C GLY A 413 6.54 -3.26 -2.43
N LEU A 414 6.76 -1.98 -2.75
CA LEU A 414 5.73 -0.95 -2.77
C LEU A 414 5.74 -0.27 -4.15
N ARG A 415 4.57 -0.13 -4.76
CA ARG A 415 4.37 0.69 -5.95
C ARG A 415 3.67 1.99 -5.55
N VAL A 416 4.19 3.13 -6.00
CA VAL A 416 3.63 4.45 -5.71
C VAL A 416 2.99 5.01 -6.97
N ASP A 417 1.68 5.22 -6.89
CA ASP A 417 0.86 5.86 -7.92
C ASP A 417 1.12 7.36 -8.02
N ALA A 418 0.98 7.90 -9.24
CA ALA A 418 0.93 9.31 -9.55
C ALA A 418 2.01 10.14 -8.84
N VAL A 419 3.27 9.69 -8.88
CA VAL A 419 4.41 10.40 -8.23
C VAL A 419 4.54 11.83 -8.76
N ALA A 420 4.16 12.07 -10.01
CA ALA A 420 4.08 13.42 -10.57
C ALA A 420 3.17 14.36 -9.76
N SER A 421 2.06 13.86 -9.21
CA SER A 421 1.14 14.63 -8.36
C SER A 421 1.80 15.13 -7.07
N MET A 422 2.80 14.40 -6.58
CA MET A 422 3.59 14.76 -5.42
C MET A 422 4.72 15.73 -5.78
N LEU A 423 5.41 15.48 -6.89
CA LEU A 423 6.62 16.22 -7.31
C LEU A 423 6.36 17.66 -7.75
N TYR A 424 5.13 17.98 -8.17
CA TYR A 424 4.82 19.28 -8.76
C TYR A 424 3.73 20.04 -8.00
N LEU A 425 4.07 21.26 -7.59
CA LEU A 425 3.15 22.20 -6.93
C LEU A 425 2.05 22.69 -7.89
N ASP A 426 2.28 22.63 -9.20
CA ASP A 426 1.34 23.04 -10.25
C ASP A 426 0.54 21.87 -10.85
N TYR A 427 0.67 20.65 -10.31
CA TYR A 427 -0.06 19.48 -10.83
C TYR A 427 -1.58 19.72 -10.81
N SER A 428 -2.23 19.58 -11.97
CA SER A 428 -3.66 19.84 -12.17
C SER A 428 -4.14 21.22 -11.70
N ARG A 429 -3.29 22.26 -11.81
CA ARG A 429 -3.63 23.64 -11.42
C ARG A 429 -3.34 24.60 -12.57
N ARG A 430 -4.15 25.64 -12.70
CA ARG A 430 -3.93 26.71 -13.69
C ARG A 430 -2.94 27.73 -13.15
N ASP A 431 -2.45 28.59 -14.03
CA ASP A 431 -1.65 29.74 -13.62
C ASP A 431 -2.42 30.62 -12.62
N GLY A 432 -1.74 31.03 -11.55
CA GLY A 432 -2.34 31.74 -10.41
C GLY A 432 -3.05 30.87 -9.35
N GLU A 433 -3.23 29.57 -9.58
CA GLU A 433 -3.87 28.65 -8.62
C GLU A 433 -2.86 27.86 -7.75
N TRP A 434 -1.56 28.08 -7.94
CA TRP A 434 -0.47 27.43 -7.19
C TRP A 434 0.60 28.44 -6.75
N LEU A 435 1.53 28.00 -5.89
CA LEU A 435 2.66 28.82 -5.43
C LEU A 435 3.99 28.12 -5.75
N PRO A 436 5.02 28.87 -6.20
CA PRO A 436 6.35 28.31 -6.40
C PRO A 436 7.05 27.96 -5.09
N ASN A 437 8.05 27.09 -5.20
CA ASN A 437 8.96 26.77 -4.11
C ASN A 437 9.86 27.95 -3.76
N ILE A 438 10.69 27.80 -2.71
CA ILE A 438 11.60 28.84 -2.21
C ILE A 438 12.64 29.31 -3.24
N HIS A 439 12.83 28.58 -4.35
CA HIS A 439 13.74 28.90 -5.45
C HIS A 439 13.00 29.41 -6.71
N GLY A 440 11.68 29.59 -6.65
CA GLY A 440 10.86 30.06 -7.76
C GLY A 440 10.41 28.97 -8.74
N GLY A 441 10.74 27.71 -8.48
CA GLY A 441 10.37 26.56 -9.32
C GLY A 441 9.04 25.92 -8.94
N ARG A 442 8.59 24.96 -9.76
CA ARG A 442 7.35 24.18 -9.55
C ARG A 442 7.56 22.90 -8.76
N GLU A 443 8.80 22.55 -8.48
CA GLU A 443 9.19 21.32 -7.79
C GLU A 443 8.79 21.40 -6.31
N ASN A 444 8.10 20.38 -5.83
CA ASN A 444 7.72 20.24 -4.43
C ASN A 444 8.89 19.64 -3.63
N LEU A 445 9.77 20.51 -3.12
CA LEU A 445 10.99 20.11 -2.41
C LEU A 445 10.71 19.22 -1.20
N ASP A 446 9.59 19.45 -0.51
CA ASP A 446 9.18 18.65 0.66
C ASP A 446 8.84 17.21 0.26
N ALA A 447 8.10 17.03 -0.84
CA ALA A 447 7.77 15.71 -1.37
C ALA A 447 9.01 14.97 -1.89
N ILE A 448 9.93 15.69 -2.56
CA ILE A 448 11.20 15.12 -3.03
C ILE A 448 12.02 14.60 -1.85
N ALA A 449 12.20 15.42 -0.80
CA ALA A 449 12.92 15.03 0.40
C ALA A 449 12.26 13.84 1.12
N PHE A 450 10.93 13.83 1.18
CA PHE A 450 10.16 12.71 1.71
C PHE A 450 10.41 11.41 0.94
N LEU A 451 10.29 11.42 -0.40
CA LEU A 451 10.49 10.24 -1.24
C LEU A 451 11.92 9.68 -1.13
N GLN A 452 12.92 10.57 -1.14
CA GLN A 452 14.32 10.21 -0.96
C GLN A 452 14.56 9.56 0.40
N ARG A 453 14.01 10.14 1.46
CA ARG A 453 14.10 9.58 2.81
C ARG A 453 13.38 8.24 2.90
N MET A 454 12.15 8.15 2.41
CA MET A 454 11.36 6.91 2.42
C MET A 454 12.12 5.77 1.75
N ASN A 455 12.64 5.97 0.53
CA ASN A 455 13.41 4.95 -0.16
C ASN A 455 14.69 4.58 0.62
N THR A 456 15.40 5.58 1.17
CA THR A 456 16.62 5.32 1.97
C THR A 456 16.33 4.42 3.17
N GLU A 457 15.26 4.72 3.93
CA GLU A 457 14.88 3.94 5.11
C GLU A 457 14.38 2.53 4.72
N VAL A 458 13.58 2.42 3.66
CA VAL A 458 13.07 1.13 3.14
C VAL A 458 14.21 0.19 2.75
N TYR A 459 15.16 0.65 1.92
CA TYR A 459 16.28 -0.20 1.49
C TYR A 459 17.27 -0.50 2.61
N ALA A 460 17.39 0.41 3.61
CA ALA A 460 18.23 0.17 4.78
C ALA A 460 17.62 -0.88 5.72
N ALA A 461 16.30 -0.83 5.95
CA ALA A 461 15.61 -1.74 6.86
C ALA A 461 15.33 -3.12 6.24
N HIS A 462 15.04 -3.18 4.94
CA HIS A 462 14.60 -4.39 4.25
C HIS A 462 15.36 -4.62 2.94
N PRO A 463 16.56 -5.21 2.98
CA PRO A 463 17.31 -5.54 1.77
C PRO A 463 16.52 -6.45 0.82
N GLY A 464 16.67 -6.20 -0.49
CA GLY A 464 16.07 -7.02 -1.54
C GLY A 464 14.60 -6.70 -1.88
N VAL A 465 13.91 -5.86 -1.09
CA VAL A 465 12.60 -5.33 -1.50
C VAL A 465 12.76 -4.38 -2.70
N VAL A 466 11.67 -4.09 -3.40
CA VAL A 466 11.65 -3.12 -4.50
C VAL A 466 10.66 -2.00 -4.25
N THR A 467 11.02 -0.78 -4.65
CA THR A 467 10.08 0.33 -4.76
C THR A 467 9.90 0.71 -6.22
N ILE A 468 8.66 0.87 -6.66
CA ILE A 468 8.29 1.11 -8.05
C ILE A 468 7.52 2.43 -8.14
N ALA A 469 7.93 3.34 -9.03
CA ALA A 469 7.25 4.61 -9.24
C ALA A 469 6.48 4.64 -10.55
N GLU A 470 5.25 5.16 -10.52
CA GLU A 470 4.58 5.69 -11.71
C GLU A 470 4.76 7.20 -11.76
N GLU A 471 5.57 7.66 -12.72
CA GLU A 471 5.92 9.07 -12.91
C GLU A 471 5.83 9.40 -14.40
N SER A 472 4.97 10.35 -14.76
CA SER A 472 4.48 10.57 -16.13
C SER A 472 4.96 11.87 -16.79
N THR A 473 5.91 12.61 -16.21
CA THR A 473 6.40 13.91 -16.70
C THR A 473 7.89 13.94 -17.06
N ALA A 474 8.51 12.77 -17.22
CA ALA A 474 9.92 12.61 -17.56
C ALA A 474 10.89 13.20 -16.51
N TRP A 475 10.55 13.12 -15.23
CA TRP A 475 11.48 13.44 -14.15
C TRP A 475 12.75 12.56 -14.28
N PRO A 476 13.96 13.12 -14.21
CA PRO A 476 15.19 12.36 -14.36
C PRO A 476 15.61 11.68 -13.06
N GLY A 477 16.16 10.47 -13.15
CA GLY A 477 16.75 9.76 -12.02
C GLY A 477 15.71 9.25 -11.02
N VAL A 478 14.50 8.91 -11.47
CA VAL A 478 13.45 8.37 -10.60
C VAL A 478 13.93 7.07 -9.95
N SER A 479 14.52 6.17 -10.75
CA SER A 479 15.01 4.86 -10.32
C SER A 479 16.53 4.83 -10.08
N LYS A 480 17.12 5.98 -9.75
CA LYS A 480 18.54 6.12 -9.39
C LYS A 480 18.73 6.27 -7.88
N PRO A 481 19.90 5.87 -7.33
CA PRO A 481 20.21 6.06 -5.93
C PRO A 481 20.11 7.52 -5.48
N VAL A 482 19.68 7.74 -4.23
CA VAL A 482 19.55 9.08 -3.64
C VAL A 482 20.89 9.83 -3.61
N HIS A 483 22.00 9.12 -3.30
CA HIS A 483 23.33 9.73 -3.26
C HIS A 483 23.86 10.18 -4.63
N ASP A 484 23.26 9.69 -5.72
CA ASP A 484 23.53 10.12 -7.10
C ASP A 484 22.53 11.19 -7.59
N GLY A 485 21.71 11.75 -6.68
CA GLY A 485 20.70 12.76 -6.99
C GLY A 485 19.37 12.21 -7.49
N GLY A 486 19.14 10.89 -7.39
CA GLY A 486 17.86 10.27 -7.74
C GLY A 486 16.78 10.38 -6.67
N LEU A 487 15.58 9.90 -6.97
CA LEU A 487 14.49 9.76 -5.99
C LEU A 487 14.63 8.49 -5.13
N GLY A 488 15.49 7.55 -5.53
CA GLY A 488 15.79 6.33 -4.80
C GLY A 488 14.88 5.14 -5.13
N PHE A 489 13.96 5.23 -6.11
CA PHE A 489 13.15 4.07 -6.48
C PHE A 489 14.02 2.97 -7.10
N GLY A 490 13.57 1.72 -7.00
CA GLY A 490 14.21 0.59 -7.67
C GLY A 490 13.84 0.52 -9.14
N PHE A 491 12.57 0.82 -9.46
CA PHE A 491 12.03 0.80 -10.81
C PHE A 491 11.07 1.97 -11.09
N LYS A 492 10.84 2.24 -12.37
CA LYS A 492 9.87 3.19 -12.90
C LYS A 492 8.96 2.50 -13.92
N TRP A 493 7.66 2.79 -13.91
CA TRP A 493 6.77 2.39 -14.99
C TRP A 493 7.11 3.15 -16.28
N ASN A 494 7.26 2.42 -17.39
CA ASN A 494 7.52 3.01 -18.70
C ASN A 494 6.20 3.39 -19.39
N MET A 495 5.64 4.54 -19.01
CA MET A 495 4.40 5.05 -19.60
C MET A 495 4.53 5.36 -21.10
N GLY A 496 5.74 5.72 -21.57
CA GLY A 496 6.01 5.93 -22.98
C GLY A 496 5.90 4.64 -23.79
N PHE A 497 6.54 3.55 -23.33
CA PHE A 497 6.35 2.22 -23.92
C PHE A 497 4.87 1.85 -24.02
N MET A 498 4.13 1.98 -22.91
CA MET A 498 2.72 1.65 -22.87
C MET A 498 1.94 2.44 -23.93
N HIS A 499 2.08 3.76 -23.95
CA HIS A 499 1.34 4.64 -24.85
C HIS A 499 1.68 4.38 -26.32
N ASP A 500 2.97 4.36 -26.65
CA ASP A 500 3.45 4.26 -28.03
C ASP A 500 3.10 2.90 -28.61
N THR A 501 3.35 1.81 -27.86
CA THR A 501 3.09 0.46 -28.36
C THR A 501 1.61 0.14 -28.49
N LEU A 502 0.75 0.59 -27.55
CA LEU A 502 -0.69 0.44 -27.68
C LEU A 502 -1.24 1.27 -28.83
N SER A 503 -0.75 2.49 -29.04
CA SER A 503 -1.13 3.34 -30.16
C SER A 503 -0.76 2.69 -31.50
N TYR A 504 0.43 2.11 -31.59
CA TYR A 504 0.87 1.37 -32.77
C TYR A 504 -0.02 0.16 -33.08
N MET A 505 -0.33 -0.64 -32.06
CA MET A 505 -1.12 -1.87 -32.23
C MET A 505 -2.58 -1.58 -32.61
N GLN A 506 -3.15 -0.45 -32.14
CA GLN A 506 -4.49 0.02 -32.49
C GLN A 506 -4.65 0.43 -33.95
N ARG A 507 -3.57 0.79 -34.64
CA ARG A 507 -3.63 1.22 -36.04
C ARG A 507 -3.96 0.04 -36.94
N GLU A 508 -4.77 0.31 -37.96
CA GLU A 508 -4.93 -0.61 -39.08
C GLU A 508 -3.55 -0.93 -39.68
N PRO A 509 -3.23 -2.21 -39.98
CA PRO A 509 -1.86 -2.60 -40.31
C PRO A 509 -1.24 -1.86 -41.50
N VAL A 510 -2.06 -1.40 -42.45
CA VAL A 510 -1.60 -0.61 -43.61
C VAL A 510 -0.94 0.72 -43.22
N TYR A 511 -1.34 1.30 -42.08
CA TYR A 511 -0.81 2.59 -41.60
C TYR A 511 0.41 2.44 -40.69
N ARG A 512 0.71 1.23 -40.20
CA ARG A 512 1.83 0.97 -39.28
C ARG A 512 3.20 1.37 -39.85
N GLN A 513 3.37 1.34 -41.17
CA GLN A 513 4.59 1.78 -41.85
C GLN A 513 4.94 3.27 -41.63
N TYR A 514 3.94 4.11 -41.36
CA TYR A 514 4.10 5.55 -41.13
C TYR A 514 4.35 5.90 -39.66
N HIS A 515 4.33 4.88 -38.79
CA HIS A 515 4.42 4.99 -37.33
C HIS A 515 5.41 3.96 -36.78
N HIS A 516 6.37 3.52 -37.60
CA HIS A 516 7.33 2.49 -37.21
C HIS A 516 8.17 2.92 -35.99
N ASP A 517 8.34 4.24 -35.85
CA ASP A 517 9.01 4.89 -34.74
C ASP A 517 8.31 4.68 -33.40
N ASP A 518 6.98 4.50 -33.35
CA ASP A 518 6.24 4.22 -32.11
C ASP A 518 6.82 2.99 -31.36
N LEU A 519 7.34 1.98 -32.06
CA LEU A 519 7.97 0.80 -31.42
C LEU A 519 9.48 0.95 -31.19
N THR A 520 10.17 1.82 -31.95
CA THR A 520 11.64 1.99 -31.82
C THR A 520 12.03 3.09 -30.85
N PHE A 521 11.18 4.10 -30.65
CA PHE A 521 11.51 5.32 -29.90
C PHE A 521 11.79 5.02 -28.42
N GLY A 522 11.01 4.15 -27.80
CA GLY A 522 11.21 3.72 -26.41
C GLY A 522 12.60 3.16 -26.12
N LEU A 523 13.24 2.52 -27.11
CA LEU A 523 14.57 1.93 -26.97
C LEU A 523 15.72 2.96 -26.99
N ILE A 524 15.45 4.21 -27.36
CA ILE A 524 16.42 5.31 -27.25
C ILE A 524 16.71 5.62 -25.77
N TYR A 525 15.70 5.49 -24.90
CA TYR A 525 15.80 5.81 -23.47
C TYR A 525 15.56 4.61 -22.55
N ALA A 526 15.34 3.41 -23.08
CA ALA A 526 15.02 2.20 -22.30
C ALA A 526 16.03 1.83 -21.19
N PHE A 527 17.24 2.39 -21.23
CA PHE A 527 18.31 2.14 -20.25
C PHE A 527 18.64 3.38 -19.40
N ALA A 528 17.84 4.46 -19.51
CA ALA A 528 18.01 5.66 -18.68
C ALA A 528 17.47 5.47 -17.25
N GLU A 529 16.53 4.54 -17.09
CA GLU A 529 15.87 4.14 -15.84
C GLU A 529 15.72 2.60 -15.83
N ASN A 530 15.49 2.01 -14.66
CA ASN A 530 15.11 0.61 -14.54
C ASN A 530 13.60 0.49 -14.79
N PHE A 531 13.19 0.07 -15.98
CA PHE A 531 11.77 0.08 -16.34
C PHE A 531 11.02 -1.21 -15.99
N VAL A 532 9.78 -1.03 -15.52
CA VAL A 532 8.68 -1.99 -15.67
C VAL A 532 7.85 -1.55 -16.88
N LEU A 533 7.38 -2.48 -17.69
CA LEU A 533 6.54 -2.26 -18.87
C LEU A 533 5.08 -2.54 -18.49
N PRO A 534 4.26 -1.52 -18.16
CA PRO A 534 2.91 -1.75 -17.66
C PRO A 534 1.88 -1.82 -18.78
N LEU A 535 1.02 -2.84 -18.70
CA LEU A 535 -0.34 -2.77 -19.22
C LEU A 535 -1.29 -2.88 -18.02
N SER A 536 -1.44 -1.78 -17.29
CA SER A 536 -2.12 -1.77 -16.00
C SER A 536 -3.65 -1.69 -16.09
N HIS A 537 -4.30 -1.70 -14.94
CA HIS A 537 -5.75 -1.53 -14.79
C HIS A 537 -6.29 -0.23 -15.44
N ASP A 538 -5.52 0.86 -15.39
CA ASP A 538 -5.89 2.16 -15.98
C ASP A 538 -6.07 2.11 -17.50
N GLU A 539 -5.49 1.12 -18.17
CA GLU A 539 -5.53 1.02 -19.63
C GLU A 539 -6.73 0.26 -20.17
N VAL A 540 -7.57 -0.30 -19.28
CA VAL A 540 -8.71 -1.16 -19.65
C VAL A 540 -10.03 -0.70 -19.02
N VAL A 541 -10.16 0.61 -18.77
CA VAL A 541 -11.31 1.29 -18.16
C VAL A 541 -11.68 2.58 -18.90
N HIS A 542 -12.77 3.22 -18.46
CA HIS A 542 -13.17 4.57 -18.87
C HIS A 542 -13.29 4.79 -20.39
N GLY A 543 -13.76 3.77 -21.12
CA GLY A 543 -13.94 3.85 -22.57
C GLY A 543 -12.66 3.60 -23.38
N LYS A 544 -11.54 3.23 -22.72
CA LYS A 544 -10.28 2.91 -23.41
C LYS A 544 -10.30 1.54 -24.10
N ASN A 545 -11.33 0.72 -23.90
CA ASN A 545 -11.46 -0.69 -24.29
C ASN A 545 -10.49 -1.65 -23.57
N SER A 546 -10.81 -2.94 -23.58
CA SER A 546 -9.86 -4.00 -23.22
C SER A 546 -8.72 -4.15 -24.24
N ILE A 547 -7.60 -4.74 -23.83
CA ILE A 547 -6.40 -4.87 -24.69
C ILE A 547 -6.73 -5.61 -26.00
N VAL A 548 -7.50 -6.71 -25.95
CA VAL A 548 -7.89 -7.44 -27.18
C VAL A 548 -8.74 -6.58 -28.11
N ASN A 549 -9.60 -5.72 -27.57
CA ASN A 549 -10.47 -4.87 -28.38
C ASN A 549 -9.74 -3.65 -28.97
N LYS A 550 -8.63 -3.23 -28.37
CA LYS A 550 -7.72 -2.24 -28.94
C LYS A 550 -7.02 -2.76 -30.20
N MET A 551 -6.80 -4.07 -30.34
CA MET A 551 -6.16 -4.62 -31.54
C MET A 551 -7.00 -4.36 -32.81
N SER A 552 -6.34 -4.06 -33.93
CA SER A 552 -6.97 -3.79 -35.22
C SER A 552 -7.30 -5.07 -36.01
N GLY A 553 -8.17 -4.93 -37.03
CA GLY A 553 -8.59 -6.04 -37.89
C GLY A 553 -9.82 -6.81 -37.40
N MET A 554 -10.10 -7.93 -38.08
CA MET A 554 -11.19 -8.83 -37.73
C MET A 554 -10.84 -9.64 -36.48
N GLU A 555 -11.80 -10.39 -35.95
CA GLU A 555 -11.64 -11.10 -34.68
C GLU A 555 -10.40 -12.01 -34.61
N GLY A 556 -10.11 -12.78 -35.65
CA GLY A 556 -8.89 -13.58 -35.72
C GLY A 556 -7.61 -12.75 -35.71
N ASP A 557 -7.61 -11.62 -36.43
CA ASP A 557 -6.47 -10.69 -36.50
C ASP A 557 -6.21 -10.02 -35.14
N LYS A 558 -7.27 -9.72 -34.38
CA LYS A 558 -7.15 -9.15 -33.03
C LYS A 558 -6.39 -10.08 -32.10
N PHE A 559 -6.76 -11.36 -32.06
CA PHE A 559 -6.06 -12.35 -31.25
C PHE A 559 -4.63 -12.62 -31.75
N ALA A 560 -4.41 -12.70 -33.06
CA ALA A 560 -3.06 -12.85 -33.62
C ALA A 560 -2.16 -11.66 -33.24
N THR A 561 -2.66 -10.43 -33.41
CA THR A 561 -1.95 -9.20 -33.02
C THR A 561 -1.67 -9.16 -31.53
N LEU A 562 -2.65 -9.52 -30.68
CA LEU A 562 -2.47 -9.57 -29.23
C LEU A 562 -1.34 -10.52 -28.83
N ARG A 563 -1.35 -11.73 -29.40
CA ARG A 563 -0.31 -12.74 -29.15
C ARG A 563 1.07 -12.25 -29.59
N ALA A 564 1.17 -11.71 -30.81
CA ALA A 564 2.42 -11.14 -31.32
C ALA A 564 2.93 -9.98 -30.44
N TYR A 565 2.02 -9.12 -29.97
CA TYR A 565 2.35 -8.01 -29.08
C TYR A 565 2.88 -8.49 -27.72
N TYR A 566 2.26 -9.49 -27.10
CA TYR A 566 2.75 -10.03 -25.83
C TYR A 566 4.12 -10.70 -25.97
N ALA A 567 4.36 -11.46 -27.04
CA ALA A 567 5.70 -12.00 -27.30
C ALA A 567 6.75 -10.89 -27.51
N LEU A 568 6.40 -9.83 -28.25
CA LEU A 568 7.25 -8.64 -28.39
C LEU A 568 7.54 -8.00 -27.02
N MET A 569 6.51 -7.76 -26.20
CA MET A 569 6.64 -7.15 -24.87
C MET A 569 7.52 -7.97 -23.93
N TRP A 570 7.40 -9.29 -23.94
CA TRP A 570 8.23 -10.19 -23.13
C TRP A 570 9.71 -10.15 -23.52
N ALA A 571 10.01 -9.91 -24.80
CA ALA A 571 11.37 -9.77 -25.30
C ALA A 571 11.90 -8.34 -25.36
N TYR A 572 11.06 -7.33 -25.15
CA TYR A 572 11.46 -5.94 -25.00
C TYR A 572 12.25 -5.76 -23.69
N PRO A 573 13.32 -4.94 -23.60
CA PRO A 573 14.02 -4.68 -22.35
C PRO A 573 13.12 -4.03 -21.29
N GLY A 574 13.12 -4.59 -20.07
CA GLY A 574 12.33 -4.10 -18.93
C GLY A 574 11.49 -5.20 -18.29
N LYS A 575 11.06 -5.00 -17.04
CA LYS A 575 10.22 -5.96 -16.30
C LYS A 575 8.78 -5.96 -16.81
N LYS A 576 7.99 -7.00 -16.58
CA LYS A 576 6.68 -7.20 -17.24
C LYS A 576 5.55 -6.99 -16.25
N LEU A 577 4.48 -6.32 -16.66
CA LEU A 577 3.25 -6.21 -15.87
C LEU A 577 2.02 -6.32 -16.78
N LEU A 578 1.13 -7.25 -16.44
CA LEU A 578 -0.23 -7.32 -17.00
C LEU A 578 -1.24 -7.23 -15.86
N PHE A 579 -2.32 -6.49 -16.11
CA PHE A 579 -3.48 -6.52 -15.24
C PHE A 579 -4.33 -7.77 -15.48
N MET A 580 -4.95 -8.26 -14.42
CA MET A 580 -5.87 -9.40 -14.44
C MET A 580 -6.93 -9.29 -15.56
N GLY A 581 -7.15 -10.39 -16.29
CA GLY A 581 -8.08 -10.44 -17.41
C GLY A 581 -7.42 -10.22 -18.77
N GLN A 582 -6.30 -9.50 -18.81
CA GLN A 582 -5.56 -9.28 -20.06
C GLN A 582 -4.87 -10.56 -20.54
N ASP A 583 -4.45 -11.40 -19.61
CA ASP A 583 -3.75 -12.66 -19.81
C ASP A 583 -4.56 -13.77 -20.48
N PHE A 584 -5.89 -13.63 -20.56
CA PHE A 584 -6.75 -14.50 -21.38
C PHE A 584 -7.55 -13.72 -22.43
N GLY A 585 -7.21 -12.45 -22.65
CA GLY A 585 -7.88 -11.59 -23.62
C GLY A 585 -9.34 -11.31 -23.28
N GLN A 586 -9.65 -10.93 -22.03
CA GLN A 586 -10.98 -10.48 -21.63
C GLN A 586 -11.47 -9.38 -22.58
N ARG A 587 -12.77 -9.45 -22.94
CA ARG A 587 -13.36 -8.50 -23.91
C ARG A 587 -13.89 -7.25 -23.25
N ARG A 588 -14.62 -7.39 -22.16
CA ARG A 588 -15.19 -6.24 -21.48
C ARG A 588 -14.07 -5.44 -20.82
N GLU A 589 -14.25 -4.13 -20.76
CA GLU A 589 -13.48 -3.29 -19.84
C GLU A 589 -13.58 -3.83 -18.42
N TRP A 590 -12.55 -3.59 -17.63
CA TRP A 590 -12.61 -3.95 -16.23
C TRP A 590 -13.74 -3.19 -15.53
N ASN A 591 -14.40 -3.88 -14.61
CA ASN A 591 -15.49 -3.35 -13.79
C ASN A 591 -15.34 -3.92 -12.38
N GLU A 592 -15.06 -3.05 -11.43
CA GLU A 592 -14.80 -3.38 -10.03
C GLU A 592 -15.99 -4.02 -9.31
N ASN A 593 -17.21 -3.86 -9.83
CA ASN A 593 -18.44 -4.34 -9.21
C ASN A 593 -18.72 -5.82 -9.48
N VAL A 594 -18.01 -6.46 -10.42
CA VAL A 594 -18.22 -7.86 -10.79
C VAL A 594 -16.90 -8.62 -10.91
N GLY A 595 -16.97 -9.95 -10.96
CA GLY A 595 -15.80 -10.78 -11.26
C GLY A 595 -15.36 -10.65 -12.73
N LEU A 596 -14.13 -11.08 -13.01
CA LEU A 596 -13.65 -11.24 -14.39
C LEU A 596 -14.50 -12.25 -15.18
N ASP A 597 -14.47 -12.14 -16.50
CA ASP A 597 -15.26 -12.97 -17.43
C ASP A 597 -14.64 -14.38 -17.62
N TRP A 598 -14.44 -15.13 -16.52
CA TRP A 598 -13.76 -16.43 -16.50
C TRP A 598 -14.35 -17.47 -17.46
N ASP A 599 -15.64 -17.39 -17.77
CA ASP A 599 -16.31 -18.26 -18.73
C ASP A 599 -15.70 -18.17 -20.13
N LEU A 600 -14.96 -17.11 -20.46
CA LEU A 600 -14.27 -16.98 -21.75
C LEU A 600 -13.19 -18.06 -21.95
N MET A 601 -12.65 -18.64 -20.87
CA MET A 601 -11.62 -19.68 -20.92
C MET A 601 -12.09 -20.99 -21.57
N GLN A 602 -13.40 -21.17 -21.78
CA GLN A 602 -13.92 -22.32 -22.53
C GLN A 602 -13.74 -22.20 -24.05
N TYR A 603 -13.38 -21.01 -24.56
CA TYR A 603 -13.24 -20.75 -25.99
C TYR A 603 -11.77 -20.72 -26.41
N GLY A 604 -11.48 -21.36 -27.56
CA GLY A 604 -10.12 -21.54 -28.09
C GLY A 604 -9.25 -20.28 -28.17
N PRO A 605 -9.73 -19.13 -28.71
CA PRO A 605 -8.92 -17.92 -28.80
C PRO A 605 -8.42 -17.39 -27.45
N HIS A 606 -9.30 -17.39 -26.43
CA HIS A 606 -8.98 -16.91 -25.09
C HIS A 606 -8.02 -17.85 -24.38
N LYS A 607 -8.27 -19.15 -24.47
CA LYS A 607 -7.35 -20.17 -23.97
C LYS A 607 -5.98 -20.08 -24.64
N GLY A 608 -5.92 -19.84 -25.95
CA GLY A 608 -4.66 -19.67 -26.68
C GLY A 608 -3.83 -18.48 -26.23
N VAL A 609 -4.46 -17.36 -25.84
CA VAL A 609 -3.75 -16.22 -25.23
C VAL A 609 -3.21 -16.60 -23.84
N SER A 610 -4.03 -17.25 -23.02
CA SER A 610 -3.61 -17.71 -21.69
C SER A 610 -2.45 -18.71 -21.75
N ASP A 611 -2.53 -19.70 -22.64
CA ASP A 611 -1.44 -20.66 -22.85
C ASP A 611 -0.17 -19.96 -23.35
N LEU A 612 -0.28 -18.96 -24.23
CA LEU A 612 0.87 -18.16 -24.67
C LEU A 612 1.50 -17.38 -23.51
N VAL A 613 0.71 -16.67 -22.71
CA VAL A 613 1.23 -15.87 -21.59
C VAL A 613 1.90 -16.77 -20.55
N ARG A 614 1.33 -17.95 -20.27
CA ARG A 614 1.96 -18.95 -19.43
C ARG A 614 3.33 -19.37 -19.97
N ASP A 615 3.39 -19.74 -21.23
CA ASP A 615 4.64 -20.22 -21.85
C ASP A 615 5.68 -19.10 -21.96
N LEU A 616 5.24 -17.86 -22.24
CA LEU A 616 6.09 -16.66 -22.21
C LEU A 616 6.69 -16.42 -20.82
N ASN A 617 5.90 -16.56 -19.76
CA ASN A 617 6.37 -16.46 -18.38
C ASN A 617 7.43 -17.52 -18.06
N HIS A 618 7.19 -18.78 -18.41
CA HIS A 618 8.18 -19.84 -18.21
C HIS A 618 9.44 -19.63 -19.03
N LEU A 619 9.30 -19.18 -20.29
CA LEU A 619 10.43 -18.86 -21.16
C LEU A 619 11.26 -17.71 -20.59
N TYR A 620 10.61 -16.61 -20.17
CA TYR A 620 11.26 -15.46 -19.55
C TYR A 620 12.03 -15.83 -18.28
N ARG A 621 11.46 -16.68 -17.44
CA ARG A 621 12.14 -17.20 -16.23
C ARG A 621 13.29 -18.14 -16.57
N GLY A 622 13.12 -18.99 -17.57
CA GLY A 622 14.07 -20.04 -17.95
C GLY A 622 15.23 -19.56 -18.82
N ARG A 623 15.20 -18.32 -19.33
CA ARG A 623 16.22 -17.78 -20.25
C ARG A 623 16.77 -16.45 -19.77
N ALA A 624 18.00 -16.46 -19.26
CA ALA A 624 18.68 -15.28 -18.74
C ALA A 624 18.78 -14.12 -19.75
N ALA A 625 18.93 -14.43 -21.04
CA ALA A 625 18.97 -13.42 -22.11
C ALA A 625 17.76 -12.49 -22.12
N LEU A 626 16.59 -12.96 -21.69
CA LEU A 626 15.36 -12.17 -21.69
C LEU A 626 15.22 -11.22 -20.50
N HIS A 627 15.99 -11.40 -19.42
CA HIS A 627 15.76 -10.66 -18.17
C HIS A 627 17.00 -10.12 -17.44
N GLN A 628 18.16 -10.79 -17.55
CA GLN A 628 19.33 -10.50 -16.71
C GLN A 628 19.93 -9.12 -16.98
N ARG A 629 19.73 -8.62 -18.21
CA ARG A 629 20.27 -7.36 -18.71
C ARG A 629 19.19 -6.38 -19.15
N ASP A 630 18.00 -6.46 -18.56
CA ASP A 630 16.87 -5.57 -18.88
C ASP A 630 17.21 -4.08 -18.67
N CYS A 631 18.16 -3.79 -17.77
CA CYS A 631 18.53 -2.43 -17.37
C CYS A 631 19.89 -2.00 -17.94
N GLU A 632 20.48 -2.79 -18.85
CA GLU A 632 21.79 -2.51 -19.45
C GLU A 632 21.74 -2.59 -20.98
N GLY A 633 22.27 -1.55 -21.65
CA GLY A 633 22.13 -1.38 -23.09
C GLY A 633 22.79 -2.47 -23.94
N ASP A 634 23.83 -3.11 -23.43
CA ASP A 634 24.54 -4.22 -24.08
C ASP A 634 23.83 -5.59 -23.89
N GLY A 635 22.65 -5.60 -23.28
CA GLY A 635 21.70 -6.72 -23.32
C GLY A 635 20.80 -6.76 -24.57
N PHE A 636 20.93 -5.77 -25.46
CA PHE A 636 20.05 -5.57 -26.62
C PHE A 636 20.83 -5.17 -27.87
N GLU A 637 20.41 -5.67 -29.04
CA GLU A 637 20.96 -5.23 -30.33
C GLU A 637 19.93 -5.33 -31.46
N TRP A 638 19.73 -4.23 -32.20
CA TRP A 638 18.87 -4.26 -33.39
C TRP A 638 19.46 -5.15 -34.49
N MET A 639 18.63 -6.04 -35.02
CA MET A 639 18.88 -6.84 -36.24
C MET A 639 18.19 -6.19 -37.45
N VAL A 640 16.93 -5.78 -37.28
CA VAL A 640 16.12 -5.04 -38.25
C VAL A 640 15.33 -3.96 -37.51
N VAL A 641 15.59 -2.70 -37.85
CA VAL A 641 14.97 -1.51 -37.21
C VAL A 641 14.30 -0.57 -38.22
N ASP A 642 14.52 -0.80 -39.51
CA ASP A 642 14.23 0.12 -40.61
C ASP A 642 13.32 -0.50 -41.69
N ASP A 643 12.72 -1.67 -41.44
CA ASP A 643 11.79 -2.31 -42.37
C ASP A 643 10.34 -1.85 -42.15
N ASN A 644 10.16 -0.53 -42.16
CA ASN A 644 8.87 0.11 -41.94
C ASN A 644 7.84 -0.28 -43.00
N ALA A 645 8.25 -0.41 -44.27
CA ALA A 645 7.38 -0.81 -45.38
C ALA A 645 6.68 -2.16 -45.14
N ASN A 646 7.34 -3.09 -44.45
CA ASN A 646 6.76 -4.38 -44.09
C ASN A 646 6.29 -4.46 -42.63
N SER A 647 6.58 -3.44 -41.82
CA SER A 647 6.38 -3.43 -40.35
C SER A 647 6.99 -4.68 -39.70
N VAL A 648 8.22 -5.00 -40.12
CA VAL A 648 9.03 -6.07 -39.53
C VAL A 648 10.07 -5.47 -38.61
N PHE A 649 10.18 -6.04 -37.41
CA PHE A 649 11.16 -5.67 -36.41
C PHE A 649 11.94 -6.93 -36.03
N ALA A 650 13.25 -6.79 -35.81
CA ALA A 650 14.03 -7.86 -35.21
C ALA A 650 15.16 -7.34 -34.34
N TRP A 651 15.40 -7.99 -33.21
CA TRP A 651 16.51 -7.68 -32.30
C TRP A 651 17.02 -8.94 -31.60
N ALA A 652 18.27 -8.88 -31.14
CA ALA A 652 18.86 -9.87 -30.28
C ALA A 652 18.79 -9.41 -28.82
N ARG A 653 18.63 -10.38 -27.92
CA ARG A 653 18.74 -10.26 -26.47
C ARG A 653 19.92 -11.09 -25.98
N TYR A 654 20.70 -10.51 -25.07
CA TYR A 654 21.94 -11.09 -24.55
C TYR A 654 21.97 -11.10 -23.03
N ALA A 655 22.69 -12.07 -22.48
CA ALA A 655 23.05 -12.14 -21.08
C ALA A 655 24.43 -12.78 -20.94
N THR A 656 25.01 -12.66 -19.73
CA THR A 656 26.29 -13.28 -19.43
C THR A 656 26.12 -14.81 -19.41
N ASP A 657 27.00 -15.54 -20.09
CA ASP A 657 27.00 -17.00 -20.17
C ASP A 657 25.68 -17.64 -20.65
N ALA A 658 24.88 -16.88 -21.41
CA ALA A 658 23.60 -17.34 -21.96
C ALA A 658 23.63 -17.34 -23.49
N MET A 659 22.85 -18.23 -24.09
CA MET A 659 22.65 -18.23 -25.54
C MET A 659 21.83 -17.00 -25.95
N PRO A 660 22.20 -16.31 -27.04
CA PRO A 660 21.44 -15.17 -27.52
C PRO A 660 20.07 -15.62 -28.04
N ILE A 661 19.08 -14.76 -27.83
CA ILE A 661 17.73 -14.95 -28.35
C ILE A 661 17.44 -13.84 -29.36
N VAL A 662 17.07 -14.21 -30.57
CA VAL A 662 16.61 -13.26 -31.60
C VAL A 662 15.10 -13.29 -31.64
N VAL A 663 14.49 -12.13 -31.55
CA VAL A 663 13.05 -11.94 -31.70
C VAL A 663 12.79 -11.26 -33.02
N VAL A 664 11.83 -11.77 -33.79
CA VAL A 664 11.36 -11.19 -35.04
C VAL A 664 9.84 -11.10 -35.04
N ALA A 665 9.32 -9.93 -35.36
CA ALA A 665 7.88 -9.67 -35.40
C ALA A 665 7.47 -9.19 -36.79
N ASN A 666 6.43 -9.82 -37.38
CA ASN A 666 5.73 -9.34 -38.56
C ASN A 666 4.37 -8.80 -38.12
N LEU A 667 4.24 -7.47 -38.10
CA LEU A 667 3.04 -6.80 -37.60
C LEU A 667 2.11 -6.38 -38.74
N THR A 668 2.04 -7.18 -39.81
CA THR A 668 1.05 -7.04 -40.89
C THR A 668 0.32 -8.36 -41.17
N PRO A 669 -0.89 -8.33 -41.74
CA PRO A 669 -1.61 -9.54 -42.14
C PRO A 669 -1.01 -10.21 -43.39
N VAL A 670 0.11 -9.70 -43.91
CA VAL A 670 0.80 -10.24 -45.09
C VAL A 670 1.95 -11.11 -44.63
N ALA A 671 1.91 -12.40 -44.99
CA ALA A 671 3.01 -13.33 -44.73
C ALA A 671 4.28 -12.91 -45.49
N ARG A 672 5.45 -13.17 -44.92
CA ARG A 672 6.75 -12.93 -45.55
C ARG A 672 7.48 -14.26 -45.69
N ASP A 673 7.30 -14.89 -46.85
CA ASP A 673 8.01 -16.11 -47.19
C ASP A 673 9.46 -15.79 -47.60
N ASP A 674 10.40 -16.67 -47.27
CA ASP A 674 11.82 -16.52 -47.61
C ASP A 674 12.41 -15.15 -47.19
N TYR A 675 11.98 -14.60 -46.05
CA TYR A 675 12.48 -13.33 -45.53
C TYR A 675 13.95 -13.48 -45.09
N LEU A 676 14.82 -12.57 -45.52
CA LEU A 676 16.23 -12.60 -45.14
C LEU A 676 16.44 -11.90 -43.80
N LEU A 677 16.59 -12.69 -42.74
CA LEU A 677 16.81 -12.22 -41.36
C LEU A 677 18.32 -12.16 -41.05
N PRO A 678 18.88 -10.98 -40.77
CA PRO A 678 20.24 -10.88 -40.23
C PRO A 678 20.30 -11.41 -38.78
N LEU A 679 21.38 -12.10 -38.44
CA LEU A 679 21.60 -12.79 -37.17
C LEU A 679 23.02 -12.56 -36.65
N PRO A 680 23.24 -12.60 -35.32
CA PRO A 680 24.55 -12.32 -34.75
C PRO A 680 25.54 -13.50 -34.85
N LEU A 681 25.06 -14.72 -35.07
CA LEU A 681 25.88 -15.94 -35.07
C LEU A 681 25.45 -16.90 -36.18
N VAL A 682 26.46 -17.56 -36.78
CA VAL A 682 26.30 -18.69 -37.73
C VAL A 682 25.86 -19.94 -36.96
N GLY A 683 25.16 -20.85 -37.64
CA GLY A 683 24.79 -22.16 -37.10
C GLY A 683 23.29 -22.36 -36.95
N GLN A 684 22.91 -23.35 -36.15
CA GLN A 684 21.53 -23.70 -35.88
C GLN A 684 20.88 -22.73 -34.89
N TRP A 685 19.66 -22.31 -35.22
CA TRP A 685 18.76 -21.57 -34.34
C TRP A 685 17.47 -22.35 -34.17
N TRP A 686 17.01 -22.54 -32.94
CA TRP A 686 15.76 -23.23 -32.64
C TRP A 686 14.61 -22.23 -32.49
N GLU A 687 13.48 -22.55 -33.09
CA GLU A 687 12.22 -21.82 -32.91
C GLU A 687 11.64 -22.17 -31.53
N ILE A 688 11.98 -21.37 -30.52
CA ILE A 688 11.59 -21.60 -29.12
C ILE A 688 10.21 -21.00 -28.79
N LEU A 689 9.70 -20.10 -29.63
CA LEU A 689 8.35 -19.57 -29.56
C LEU A 689 7.88 -19.14 -30.95
N ASN A 690 6.63 -19.44 -31.29
CA ASN A 690 5.95 -18.90 -32.45
C ASN A 690 4.48 -18.64 -32.13
N THR A 691 4.08 -17.37 -32.16
CA THR A 691 2.72 -16.96 -31.77
C THR A 691 1.62 -17.38 -32.76
N ASP A 692 1.98 -17.89 -33.94
CA ASP A 692 1.06 -18.51 -34.88
C ASP A 692 0.93 -20.04 -34.67
N SER A 693 1.58 -20.63 -33.67
CA SER A 693 1.42 -22.05 -33.35
C SER A 693 -0.04 -22.42 -33.06
N GLU A 694 -0.47 -23.62 -33.47
CA GLU A 694 -1.79 -24.15 -33.13
C GLU A 694 -2.00 -24.31 -31.61
N LEU A 695 -0.92 -24.45 -30.83
CA LEU A 695 -0.96 -24.46 -29.37
C LEU A 695 -1.55 -23.17 -28.79
N TYR A 696 -1.39 -22.05 -29.50
CA TYR A 696 -1.92 -20.74 -29.11
C TYR A 696 -3.11 -20.31 -29.96
N PHE A 697 -3.77 -21.26 -30.63
CA PHE A 697 -4.88 -21.02 -31.54
C PHE A 697 -4.49 -20.16 -32.77
N GLY A 698 -3.26 -20.34 -33.28
CA GLY A 698 -2.82 -19.83 -34.57
C GLY A 698 -3.00 -20.83 -35.72
N LEU A 699 -2.50 -20.49 -36.91
CA LEU A 699 -2.62 -21.30 -38.13
C LEU A 699 -1.46 -22.28 -38.36
N ASN A 700 -0.57 -22.40 -37.39
CA ASN A 700 0.59 -23.29 -37.33
C ASN A 700 1.60 -23.08 -38.47
N ARG A 701 1.75 -21.84 -38.97
CA ARG A 701 2.78 -21.51 -39.95
C ARG A 701 4.07 -21.18 -39.21
N GLY A 702 5.23 -21.54 -39.77
CA GLY A 702 6.51 -21.30 -39.13
C GLY A 702 7.67 -21.96 -39.86
N ASN A 703 8.71 -22.32 -39.11
CA ASN A 703 9.99 -22.75 -39.67
C ASN A 703 10.33 -24.22 -39.35
N SER A 704 9.32 -25.06 -39.12
CA SER A 704 9.51 -26.50 -38.82
C SER A 704 10.48 -26.77 -37.67
N GLY A 705 10.48 -25.92 -36.64
CA GLY A 705 11.27 -26.07 -35.42
C GLY A 705 12.60 -25.30 -35.37
N GLY A 706 13.08 -24.74 -36.48
CA GLY A 706 14.30 -23.93 -36.46
C GLY A 706 14.83 -23.55 -37.83
N ILE A 707 15.87 -22.71 -37.84
CA ILE A 707 16.55 -22.25 -39.06
C ILE A 707 18.05 -22.42 -38.94
N TYR A 708 18.75 -22.46 -40.08
CA TYR A 708 20.20 -22.49 -40.13
C TYR A 708 20.74 -21.18 -40.70
N ALA A 709 21.57 -20.48 -39.93
CA ALA A 709 22.20 -19.23 -40.30
C ALA A 709 23.56 -19.49 -40.96
N TYR A 710 23.81 -18.84 -42.09
CA TYR A 710 25.07 -18.89 -42.83
C TYR A 710 25.84 -17.59 -42.68
N ALA A 711 27.16 -17.64 -42.89
CA ALA A 711 28.01 -16.46 -42.84
C ALA A 711 27.55 -15.42 -43.87
N SER A 712 27.40 -14.18 -43.43
CA SER A 712 26.93 -13.06 -44.25
C SER A 712 27.54 -11.76 -43.72
N ASP A 713 27.52 -10.70 -44.53
CA ASP A 713 27.79 -9.33 -44.10
C ASP A 713 26.53 -8.44 -44.29
N TRP A 714 25.36 -9.07 -44.47
CA TRP A 714 24.10 -8.37 -44.71
C TRP A 714 23.70 -7.48 -43.52
N LYS A 715 23.38 -6.21 -43.79
CA LYS A 715 23.11 -5.17 -42.78
C LYS A 715 24.17 -5.10 -41.67
N GLY A 716 25.43 -5.44 -41.99
CA GLY A 716 26.54 -5.39 -41.04
C GLY A 716 26.51 -6.47 -39.96
N LYS A 717 25.70 -7.52 -40.12
CA LYS A 717 25.70 -8.69 -39.23
C LYS A 717 26.51 -9.82 -39.85
N SER A 718 27.15 -10.61 -38.99
CA SER A 718 28.05 -11.74 -39.31
C SER A 718 27.33 -12.97 -39.87
N ALA A 719 26.01 -13.07 -39.71
CA ALA A 719 25.22 -14.18 -40.21
C ALA A 719 23.86 -13.71 -40.74
N ALA A 720 23.24 -14.55 -41.57
CA ALA A 720 21.86 -14.38 -42.00
C ALA A 720 21.20 -15.73 -42.24
N ALA A 721 19.87 -15.78 -42.16
CA ALA A 721 19.07 -16.94 -42.47
C ALA A 721 17.82 -16.55 -43.25
N ARG A 722 17.28 -17.48 -44.04
CA ARG A 722 15.96 -17.35 -44.63
C ARG A 722 14.92 -17.90 -43.66
N ILE A 723 13.88 -17.12 -43.38
CA ILE A 723 12.82 -17.45 -42.44
C ILE A 723 11.46 -17.16 -43.08
N ASN A 724 10.47 -17.98 -42.78
CA ASN A 724 9.08 -17.68 -43.08
C ASN A 724 8.46 -16.95 -41.88
N LEU A 725 7.92 -15.76 -42.13
CA LEU A 725 7.21 -14.96 -41.13
C LEU A 725 5.70 -15.04 -41.40
N PRO A 726 4.94 -15.80 -40.59
CA PRO A 726 3.49 -15.77 -40.63
C PRO A 726 2.90 -14.35 -40.50
N PRO A 727 1.65 -14.13 -40.94
CA PRO A 727 0.92 -12.89 -40.66
C PRO A 727 0.80 -12.62 -39.15
N LEU A 728 0.89 -11.35 -38.74
CA LEU A 728 0.60 -10.89 -37.37
C LEU A 728 1.21 -11.79 -36.29
N THR A 729 2.53 -12.02 -36.37
CA THR A 729 3.23 -12.99 -35.52
C THR A 729 4.50 -12.39 -34.92
N ALA A 730 4.93 -12.97 -33.81
CA ALA A 730 6.27 -12.87 -33.29
C ALA A 730 6.87 -14.28 -33.12
N ILE A 731 8.14 -14.41 -33.47
CA ILE A 731 8.93 -15.62 -33.35
C ILE A 731 10.16 -15.31 -32.49
N MET A 732 10.50 -16.21 -31.57
CA MET A 732 11.75 -16.17 -30.82
C MET A 732 12.64 -17.35 -31.22
N LEU A 733 13.91 -17.05 -31.49
CA LEU A 733 14.93 -17.99 -31.93
C LEU A 733 16.06 -18.03 -30.91
N GLU A 734 16.45 -19.21 -30.44
CA GLU A 734 17.62 -19.41 -29.56
C GLU A 734 18.76 -20.07 -30.33
N TRP A 735 19.98 -19.55 -30.20
CA TRP A 735 21.15 -20.14 -30.85
C TRP A 735 21.53 -21.47 -30.19
N ALA A 736 21.74 -22.50 -31.01
CA ALA A 736 22.00 -23.87 -30.55
C ALA A 736 23.40 -24.39 -30.89
N GLY A 737 24.26 -23.56 -31.50
CA GLY A 737 25.59 -23.97 -31.96
C GLY A 737 25.66 -24.26 -33.45
N ASN A 738 26.87 -24.58 -33.92
CA ASN A 738 27.13 -24.99 -35.31
C ASN A 738 26.91 -26.49 -35.52
#